data_AF-A0A0B7JXH9-F1
#
_entry.id   AF-A0A0B7JXH9-F1
#
_cell.length_a   1.000
_cell.length_b   1.000
_cell.length_c   1.000
_cell.angle_alpha   90.00
_cell.angle_beta   90.00
_cell.angle_gamma   90.00
#
_symmetry.space_group_name_H-M   'P 1'
#
loop_
_entity.id
_entity.type
_entity.pdbx_description
1 polymer ?
#
loop_
_entity_poly.entity_id
_entity_poly.type
_entity_poly.pdbx_seq_one_letter_code
_entity_poly.pdbx_strand_id
1 'polypeptide(L)'
;MPDWTHLVRFIAVEDNQIHLGQLVDTSRDIGLDSVNGVEIKAYLIVGDLYSGKITSHVYTVKQLLSPVSREQCNFIRCLGLNYTDHAKEANLQLPAAPILFAKPRTALSDPYPAAITIPKCAQDGTSDFEAELCVIIGTGGRDIPEDEALNHVLGYTSSNDVSARDLQMKTSQWSFSKGLDGSCPIGPVLVSPSVIKDPQQLKIKTIYQGKVLQDGHTRDMIFNVKKQISYLSQGTTLESGTIILTGTPAGIGYFRQPRVFLEDGSDVRIEIEKIGTLVNKVKYEPIDSLLRHARTHVGHDNDITSNGAVVSPPPSHSGTSLSLSQSQLLEDISTLSPSAPRVETLGVAGAPEGPVCPDFSIFPTNILNPSGDIENAAVNFNIQEPSWLLGEEFDINALNSSISTVLSEWAHYPATIDSSDQRPLEPGTNSFGRLNPFLSSQEAAVTSAATAVQQKWHTRLSRDPSPQPSSEHFLDQDCVDDMYRERLSHRLQPRMSSPNLPSAEFLNLCVKLYFSRFNPVMPLIHAPSFRPSSENALVLLSICSIGALFIGTASAAVKGRRIFQILNKAVLASWENYIRRGSVEALSLIQAATIGQTFGMLSGQSQDLCLTESFHGTIVAWARQAGLFNMRDSLGTIDGDGGSSPEYAWKRWAQAEASIRLVLALHVHDTELATTFHHEPLLRHTVARLPQCCSDELFSAASAMEWQSLVRTAKSTELLSGSPDAYPRGLPRGSQLPHRRSMMFWYASLAGILASIQEIRGNPLCDADVRQFQELLLQWHHDHDHALQDPRHHPIGLVIMWHLTHIALYADLDLLERAIGRDGHIITEKVTYKARIWSASPEGRRSVLHAWMLLKRAESLSISVEPAMHIPRALFIAAIAIHCYTKFGPAESLQMSAQSRATMPEFMVSWTGLSSQMPQGIKSLPVSLPVDPSMFCNAIDLLRRIGHWEISHRYASILECLWDEFTKG
;
A
#
# COMPACT_ATOMS: atom_id res chain seq x y z
N MET A 1 7.97 -15.66 43.05
CA MET A 1 7.99 -14.19 42.86
C MET A 1 9.31 -13.66 43.36
N PRO A 2 9.84 -12.56 42.81
CA PRO A 2 11.08 -11.93 43.28
C PRO A 2 10.92 -11.30 44.68
N ASP A 3 12.05 -11.05 45.35
CA ASP A 3 12.11 -10.56 46.74
C ASP A 3 11.79 -9.06 46.90
N TRP A 4 11.70 -8.30 45.80
CA TRP A 4 11.41 -6.86 45.83
C TRP A 4 9.92 -6.55 46.01
N THR A 5 9.65 -5.37 46.58
CA THR A 5 8.30 -4.86 46.86
C THR A 5 7.93 -3.64 46.02
N HIS A 6 8.89 -2.75 45.76
CA HIS A 6 8.74 -1.48 45.05
C HIS A 6 9.95 -1.30 44.14
N LEU A 7 9.87 -1.84 42.94
CA LEU A 7 10.96 -1.82 41.97
C LEU A 7 10.92 -0.56 41.09
N VAL A 8 12.06 0.09 40.98
CA VAL A 8 12.33 1.14 40.01
C VAL A 8 13.40 0.69 39.01
N ARG A 9 13.24 1.12 37.76
CA ARG A 9 14.32 1.13 36.76
C ARG A 9 14.73 2.58 36.56
N PHE A 10 16.02 2.87 36.61
CA PHE A 10 16.49 4.26 36.68
C PHE A 10 17.90 4.43 36.13
N ILE A 11 18.25 5.66 35.77
CA ILE A 11 19.64 6.08 35.58
C ILE A 11 20.18 6.53 36.94
N ALA A 12 21.34 6.03 37.36
CA ALA A 12 21.97 6.44 38.62
C ALA A 12 22.74 7.78 38.49
N VAL A 13 22.91 8.50 39.60
CA VAL A 13 23.77 9.70 39.66
C VAL A 13 25.26 9.29 39.65
N GLU A 14 25.58 8.19 40.32
CA GLU A 14 26.93 7.78 40.67
C GLU A 14 27.76 7.29 39.47
N ASP A 15 27.16 6.58 38.52
CA ASP A 15 27.82 6.03 37.32
C ASP A 15 27.14 6.36 35.99
N ASN A 16 25.98 7.03 36.03
CA ASN A 16 25.16 7.36 34.86
C ASN A 16 24.76 6.14 34.00
N GLN A 17 24.70 4.94 34.61
CA GLN A 17 24.20 3.72 33.98
C GLN A 17 22.75 3.42 34.38
N ILE A 18 22.11 2.51 33.64
CA ILE A 18 20.76 2.02 33.93
C ILE A 18 20.83 0.88 34.93
N HIS A 19 20.08 0.99 36.04
CA HIS A 19 19.99 -0.01 37.09
C HIS A 19 18.54 -0.40 37.38
N LEU A 20 18.37 -1.59 37.97
CA LEU A 20 17.16 -1.97 38.70
C LEU A 20 17.41 -1.74 40.19
N GLY A 21 16.39 -1.34 40.93
CA GLY A 21 16.52 -1.18 42.38
C GLY A 21 15.21 -1.23 43.15
N GLN A 22 15.31 -1.61 44.41
CA GLN A 22 14.22 -1.55 45.39
C GLN A 22 14.27 -0.18 46.07
N LEU A 23 13.16 0.56 46.13
CA LEU A 23 13.11 1.82 46.87
C LEU A 23 13.52 1.64 48.34
N VAL A 24 14.39 2.56 48.82
CA VAL A 24 14.84 2.58 50.23
C VAL A 24 13.70 3.03 51.15
N ASP A 25 12.97 4.07 50.76
CA ASP A 25 11.77 4.53 51.44
C ASP A 25 10.56 4.29 50.52
N THR A 26 9.77 3.28 50.87
CA THR A 26 8.60 2.84 50.12
C THR A 26 7.33 3.62 50.45
N SER A 27 7.39 4.58 51.38
CA SER A 27 6.24 5.41 51.76
C SER A 27 6.05 6.66 50.89
N ARG A 28 7.01 6.94 49.99
CA ARG A 28 7.11 8.18 49.22
C ARG A 28 6.48 8.06 47.83
N ASP A 29 5.87 9.14 47.38
CA ASP A 29 5.53 9.30 45.96
C ASP A 29 6.77 9.77 45.18
N ILE A 30 7.56 8.80 44.73
CA ILE A 30 8.78 9.06 43.97
C ILE A 30 8.54 9.78 42.63
N GLY A 31 7.32 9.71 42.10
CA GLY A 31 6.96 10.41 40.87
C GLY A 31 6.86 11.92 41.12
N LEU A 32 6.25 12.32 42.23
CA LEU A 32 6.27 13.71 42.68
C LEU A 32 7.66 14.16 43.14
N ASP A 33 8.42 13.31 43.85
CA ASP A 33 9.80 13.63 44.24
C ASP A 33 10.69 13.94 43.03
N SER A 34 10.57 13.17 41.94
CA SER A 34 11.37 13.37 40.72
C SER A 34 11.11 14.72 40.04
N VAL A 35 9.88 15.24 40.14
CA VAL A 35 9.50 16.57 39.62
C VAL A 35 9.92 17.68 40.57
N ASN A 36 9.86 17.43 41.89
CA ASN A 36 10.22 18.38 42.94
C ASN A 36 11.74 18.45 43.21
N GLY A 37 12.54 17.62 42.54
CA GLY A 37 14.00 17.57 42.73
C GLY A 37 14.43 16.99 44.08
N VAL A 38 13.58 16.16 44.71
CA VAL A 38 13.89 15.51 45.98
C VAL A 38 14.69 14.24 45.72
N GLU A 39 15.72 14.00 46.53
CA GLU A 39 16.63 12.86 46.38
C GLU A 39 15.89 11.52 46.60
N ILE A 40 15.84 10.68 45.56
CA ILE A 40 15.26 9.33 45.61
C ILE A 40 16.41 8.33 45.66
N LYS A 41 16.32 7.35 46.57
CA LYS A 41 17.34 6.31 46.77
C LYS A 41 16.78 4.92 46.60
N ALA A 42 17.55 4.05 45.95
CA ALA A 42 17.20 2.65 45.71
C ALA A 42 18.37 1.72 46.06
N TYR A 43 18.05 0.62 46.74
CA TYR A 43 18.94 -0.53 46.89
C TYR A 43 19.11 -1.22 45.54
N LEU A 44 20.34 -1.39 45.05
CA LEU A 44 20.64 -2.06 43.79
C LEU A 44 20.06 -3.49 43.79
N ILE A 45 19.32 -3.82 42.74
CA ILE A 45 18.90 -5.19 42.42
C ILE A 45 19.85 -5.75 41.36
N VAL A 46 20.52 -6.85 41.67
CA VAL A 46 21.39 -7.57 40.73
C VAL A 46 20.62 -8.74 40.12
N GLY A 47 20.50 -8.75 38.80
CA GLY A 47 19.75 -9.73 38.02
C GLY A 47 18.72 -9.05 37.11
N ASP A 48 17.63 -9.76 36.80
CA ASP A 48 16.52 -9.24 35.99
C ASP A 48 15.26 -8.92 36.82
N LEU A 49 14.19 -8.50 36.14
CA LEU A 49 12.91 -8.13 36.74
C LEU A 49 12.24 -9.28 37.51
N TYR A 50 12.51 -10.53 37.14
CA TYR A 50 11.81 -11.74 37.61
C TYR A 50 12.55 -12.49 38.71
N SER A 51 13.89 -12.39 38.72
CA SER A 51 14.82 -13.18 39.55
C SER A 51 15.85 -12.34 40.32
N GLY A 52 15.86 -11.02 40.09
CA GLY A 52 16.85 -10.11 40.67
C GLY A 52 16.82 -10.06 42.20
N LYS A 53 18.02 -9.99 42.79
CA LYS A 53 18.24 -9.97 44.24
C LYS A 53 18.62 -8.58 44.72
N ILE A 54 17.96 -8.13 45.78
CA ILE A 54 18.25 -6.86 46.45
C ILE A 54 19.62 -6.97 47.16
N THR A 55 20.47 -5.96 46.98
CA THR A 55 21.77 -5.85 47.67
C THR A 55 21.73 -4.74 48.71
N SER A 56 22.76 -4.65 49.55
CA SER A 56 22.94 -3.53 50.49
C SER A 56 23.51 -2.25 49.85
N HIS A 57 23.87 -2.28 48.57
CA HIS A 57 24.41 -1.12 47.87
C HIS A 57 23.29 -0.15 47.49
N VAL A 58 23.45 1.14 47.76
CA VAL A 58 22.44 2.16 47.51
C VAL A 58 22.92 3.10 46.41
N TYR A 59 22.10 3.28 45.38
CA TYR A 59 22.27 4.29 44.36
C TYR A 59 21.24 5.43 44.53
N THR A 60 21.60 6.59 44.00
CA THR A 60 20.76 7.78 43.93
C THR A 60 20.16 7.87 42.53
N VAL A 61 18.84 8.00 42.44
CA VAL A 61 18.11 8.08 41.18
C VAL A 61 18.34 9.46 40.54
N LYS A 62 18.96 9.47 39.36
CA LYS A 62 19.10 10.67 38.51
C LYS A 62 17.86 10.90 37.65
N GLN A 63 17.31 9.80 37.11
CA GLN A 63 16.13 9.80 36.23
C GLN A 63 15.39 8.47 36.39
N LEU A 64 14.08 8.53 36.60
CA LEU A 64 13.20 7.38 36.52
C LEU A 64 12.98 6.95 35.06
N LEU A 65 12.86 5.65 34.86
CA LEU A 65 12.53 5.03 33.58
C LEU A 65 11.29 4.14 33.77
N SER A 66 10.68 3.71 32.67
CA SER A 66 9.67 2.66 32.68
C SER A 66 10.24 1.42 33.40
N PRO A 67 9.52 0.84 34.38
CA PRO A 67 10.00 -0.33 35.15
C PRO A 67 10.19 -1.57 34.28
N VAL A 68 9.57 -1.63 33.11
CA VAL A 68 9.80 -2.66 32.07
C VAL A 68 10.50 -1.99 30.89
N SER A 69 11.61 -2.54 30.40
CA SER A 69 12.26 -2.01 29.21
C SER A 69 11.48 -2.35 27.93
N ARG A 70 11.73 -1.63 26.83
CA ARG A 70 11.08 -1.90 25.54
C ARG A 70 11.42 -3.29 25.00
N GLU A 71 12.60 -3.79 25.32
CA GLU A 71 13.12 -5.11 24.94
C GLU A 71 12.49 -6.23 25.79
N GLN A 72 12.08 -5.92 27.02
CA GLN A 72 11.35 -6.84 27.91
C GLN A 72 9.83 -6.84 27.65
N CYS A 73 9.31 -5.79 26.99
CA CYS A 73 7.90 -5.65 26.64
C CYS A 73 7.58 -6.39 25.33
N ASN A 74 7.14 -7.64 25.44
CA ASN A 74 6.70 -8.44 24.28
C ASN A 74 5.43 -7.86 23.64
N PHE A 75 4.42 -7.52 24.45
CA PHE A 75 3.12 -7.03 23.95
C PHE A 75 2.38 -6.18 24.99
N ILE A 76 1.60 -5.19 24.54
CA ILE A 76 0.72 -4.37 25.37
C ILE A 76 -0.74 -4.67 24.97
N ARG A 77 -1.45 -5.40 25.83
CA ARG A 77 -2.89 -5.68 25.74
C ARG A 77 -3.66 -4.56 26.42
N CYS A 78 -4.75 -4.10 25.84
CA CYS A 78 -5.51 -2.97 26.37
C CYS A 78 -7.01 -3.26 26.34
N LEU A 79 -7.73 -2.81 27.37
CA LEU A 79 -9.19 -2.94 27.49
C LEU A 79 -9.86 -1.58 27.38
N GLY A 80 -10.78 -1.42 26.42
CA GLY A 80 -11.63 -0.23 26.37
C GLY A 80 -12.97 -0.45 27.06
N LEU A 81 -13.62 0.66 27.47
CA LEU A 81 -14.94 0.68 28.10
C LEU A 81 -15.07 -0.28 29.32
N ASN A 82 -14.01 -0.45 30.10
CA ASN A 82 -14.00 -1.41 31.21
C ASN A 82 -14.46 -0.84 32.57
N TYR A 83 -14.98 0.38 32.66
CA TYR A 83 -15.50 0.95 33.90
C TYR A 83 -17.00 1.30 33.78
N THR A 84 -17.77 1.06 34.84
CA THR A 84 -19.24 1.22 34.81
C THR A 84 -19.71 2.67 34.74
N ASP A 85 -18.89 3.62 35.16
CA ASP A 85 -19.13 5.07 35.06
C ASP A 85 -18.72 5.58 33.67
N HIS A 86 -17.59 5.12 33.12
CA HIS A 86 -17.14 5.46 31.76
C HIS A 86 -18.11 4.95 30.68
N ALA A 87 -18.68 3.75 30.85
CA ALA A 87 -19.75 3.27 29.97
C ALA A 87 -21.01 4.17 30.01
N LYS A 88 -21.34 4.72 31.19
CA LYS A 88 -22.47 5.66 31.36
C LYS A 88 -22.19 7.02 30.73
N GLU A 89 -20.99 7.58 30.89
CA GLU A 89 -20.65 8.89 30.28
C GLU A 89 -20.61 8.81 28.75
N ALA A 90 -20.22 7.65 28.19
CA ALA A 90 -20.28 7.37 26.76
C ALA A 90 -21.71 7.11 26.24
N ASN A 91 -22.71 6.97 27.12
CA ASN A 91 -24.07 6.52 26.83
C ASN A 91 -24.11 5.18 26.07
N LEU A 92 -23.25 4.24 26.46
CA LEU A 92 -23.13 2.91 25.86
C LEU A 92 -23.67 1.82 26.80
N GLN A 93 -24.21 0.74 26.22
CA GLN A 93 -24.53 -0.45 26.99
C GLN A 93 -23.25 -1.08 27.55
N LEU A 94 -23.34 -1.68 28.74
CA LEU A 94 -22.21 -2.41 29.33
C LEU A 94 -21.80 -3.56 28.38
N PRO A 95 -20.53 -3.68 27.98
CA PRO A 95 -20.09 -4.70 27.04
C PRO A 95 -20.26 -6.10 27.63
N ALA A 96 -20.75 -7.05 26.83
CA ALA A 96 -20.94 -8.44 27.25
C ALA A 96 -19.62 -9.23 27.39
N ALA A 97 -18.56 -8.77 26.72
CA ALA A 97 -17.21 -9.32 26.76
C ALA A 97 -16.18 -8.17 26.67
N PRO A 98 -14.92 -8.34 27.16
CA PRO A 98 -13.88 -7.32 27.07
C PRO A 98 -13.66 -6.83 25.63
N ILE A 99 -13.68 -5.50 25.44
CA ILE A 99 -13.32 -4.89 24.15
C ILE A 99 -11.81 -4.71 24.14
N LEU A 100 -11.13 -5.44 23.26
CA LEU A 100 -9.68 -5.56 23.24
C LEU A 100 -9.05 -4.81 22.06
N PHE A 101 -7.93 -4.17 22.34
CA PHE A 101 -6.99 -3.66 21.34
C PHE A 101 -5.56 -3.85 21.83
N ALA A 102 -4.58 -3.41 21.04
CA ALA A 102 -3.17 -3.52 21.40
C ALA A 102 -2.41 -2.25 21.04
N LYS A 103 -1.37 -1.95 21.83
CA LYS A 103 -0.39 -0.91 21.54
C LYS A 103 0.95 -1.59 21.19
N PRO A 104 1.70 -1.11 20.19
CA PRO A 104 3.02 -1.64 19.88
C PRO A 104 4.00 -1.30 21.02
N ARG A 105 5.05 -2.09 21.21
CA ARG A 105 6.10 -1.81 22.23
C ARG A 105 6.80 -0.46 22.04
N THR A 106 6.71 0.17 20.87
CA THR A 106 7.24 1.52 20.60
C THR A 106 6.41 2.63 21.26
N ALA A 107 5.14 2.37 21.58
CA ALA A 107 4.30 3.27 22.36
C ALA A 107 4.81 3.43 23.80
N LEU A 108 5.53 2.44 24.35
CA LEU A 108 6.06 2.46 25.71
C LEU A 108 7.04 3.62 25.91
N SER A 109 6.80 4.42 26.96
CA SER A 109 7.59 5.58 27.36
C SER A 109 7.86 5.64 28.87
N ASP A 110 8.87 6.43 29.24
CA ASP A 110 9.31 6.61 30.61
C ASP A 110 8.48 7.68 31.38
N PRO A 111 8.55 7.71 32.72
CA PRO A 111 8.09 8.84 33.55
C PRO A 111 8.89 10.14 33.31
N TYR A 112 8.47 11.23 33.95
CA TYR A 112 9.26 12.46 34.06
C TYR A 112 10.73 12.16 34.41
N PRO A 113 11.72 12.76 33.72
CA PRO A 113 11.63 13.92 32.82
C PRO A 113 11.24 13.62 31.36
N ALA A 114 10.89 12.38 31.00
CA ALA A 114 10.42 12.08 29.65
C ALA A 114 9.04 12.70 29.38
N ALA A 115 8.84 13.10 28.12
CA ALA A 115 7.62 13.76 27.65
C ALA A 115 6.76 12.82 26.80
N ILE A 116 5.44 12.91 26.97
CA ILE A 116 4.48 12.34 26.02
C ILE A 116 4.62 13.14 24.73
N THR A 117 5.12 12.51 23.68
CA THR A 117 5.33 13.17 22.38
C THR A 117 4.08 12.98 21.52
N ILE A 118 3.43 14.08 21.14
CA ILE A 118 2.27 14.04 20.25
C ILE A 118 2.78 14.21 18.80
N PRO A 119 2.71 13.15 17.96
CA PRO A 119 3.20 13.22 16.60
C PRO A 119 2.29 14.07 15.73
N LYS A 120 2.81 14.62 14.64
CA LYS A 120 2.09 15.60 13.78
C LYS A 120 0.71 15.15 13.31
N CYS A 121 0.51 13.85 13.11
CA CYS A 121 -0.78 13.27 12.71
C CYS A 121 -1.87 13.31 13.79
N ALA A 122 -1.52 13.66 15.04
CA ALA A 122 -2.40 13.75 16.21
C ALA A 122 -2.36 15.14 16.90
N GLN A 123 -1.74 16.14 16.26
CA GLN A 123 -1.71 17.55 16.70
C GLN A 123 -2.94 18.35 16.22
N ASP A 124 -4.05 17.68 15.93
CA ASP A 124 -5.34 18.26 15.56
C ASP A 124 -6.11 18.86 16.75
N GLY A 125 -5.54 18.80 17.96
CA GLY A 125 -6.18 19.23 19.19
C GLY A 125 -7.16 18.21 19.77
N THR A 126 -7.06 16.92 19.41
CA THR A 126 -7.93 15.84 19.92
C THR A 126 -7.20 14.73 20.68
N SER A 127 -5.91 14.91 20.99
CA SER A 127 -5.14 13.98 21.83
C SER A 127 -5.62 14.02 23.28
N ASP A 128 -5.97 12.87 23.84
CA ASP A 128 -6.66 12.73 25.13
C ASP A 128 -5.85 11.86 26.12
N PHE A 129 -6.17 11.97 27.40
CA PHE A 129 -5.61 11.18 28.50
C PHE A 129 -6.59 10.10 28.98
N GLU A 130 -6.06 9.00 29.49
CA GLU A 130 -6.82 7.90 30.08
C GLU A 130 -6.01 7.30 31.23
N ALA A 131 -6.35 7.61 32.49
CA ALA A 131 -5.73 6.98 33.65
C ALA A 131 -6.03 5.48 33.70
N GLU A 132 -5.00 4.64 33.71
CA GLU A 132 -5.17 3.18 33.82
C GLU A 132 -4.26 2.55 34.88
N LEU A 133 -4.80 1.55 35.58
CA LEU A 133 -3.97 0.58 36.30
C LEU A 133 -3.30 -0.33 35.27
N CYS A 134 -1.99 -0.50 35.39
CA CYS A 134 -1.18 -1.32 34.50
C CYS A 134 -0.69 -2.57 35.25
N VAL A 135 -0.90 -3.74 34.65
CA VAL A 135 -0.53 -5.05 35.20
C VAL A 135 0.60 -5.65 34.36
N ILE A 136 1.69 -6.08 35.00
CA ILE A 136 2.81 -6.73 34.33
C ILE A 136 2.74 -8.25 34.60
N ILE A 137 2.74 -9.08 33.55
CA ILE A 137 2.79 -10.54 33.67
C ILE A 137 4.22 -10.98 33.99
N GLY A 138 4.39 -11.71 35.10
CA GLY A 138 5.68 -12.22 35.58
C GLY A 138 5.93 -13.67 35.20
N THR A 139 4.90 -14.49 35.30
CA THR A 139 4.92 -15.88 34.86
C THR A 139 3.91 -16.02 33.74
N GLY A 140 4.36 -16.36 32.54
CA GLY A 140 3.47 -16.59 31.40
C GLY A 140 2.52 -17.76 31.63
N GLY A 141 1.53 -17.89 30.75
CA GLY A 141 0.54 -18.96 30.81
C GLY A 141 -0.48 -18.85 29.69
N ARG A 142 -1.26 -19.91 29.49
CA ARG A 142 -2.33 -20.01 28.51
C ARG A 142 -3.50 -20.73 29.17
N ASP A 143 -4.72 -20.31 28.83
CA ASP A 143 -5.97 -20.86 29.38
C ASP A 143 -5.99 -20.82 30.94
N ILE A 144 -5.46 -19.73 31.50
CA ILE A 144 -5.29 -19.48 32.95
C ILE A 144 -6.67 -19.30 33.62
N PRO A 145 -6.99 -20.03 34.70
CA PRO A 145 -8.26 -19.87 35.40
C PRO A 145 -8.29 -18.61 36.29
N GLU A 146 -9.47 -18.06 36.55
CA GLU A 146 -9.65 -16.76 37.23
C GLU A 146 -9.11 -16.77 38.68
N ASP A 147 -9.13 -17.90 39.36
CA ASP A 147 -8.62 -18.06 40.73
C ASP A 147 -7.08 -18.08 40.79
N GLU A 148 -6.40 -18.64 39.78
CA GLU A 148 -4.94 -18.62 39.67
C GLU A 148 -4.38 -17.32 39.06
N ALA A 149 -5.21 -16.53 38.37
CA ALA A 149 -4.79 -15.37 37.58
C ALA A 149 -3.80 -14.39 38.26
N LEU A 150 -3.97 -14.08 39.56
CA LEU A 150 -3.06 -13.17 40.25
C LEU A 150 -1.67 -13.77 40.54
N ASN A 151 -1.53 -15.09 40.51
CA ASN A 151 -0.23 -15.76 40.71
C ASN A 151 0.72 -15.49 39.53
N HIS A 152 0.17 -15.16 38.36
CA HIS A 152 0.92 -14.81 37.14
C HIS A 152 1.39 -13.35 37.13
N VAL A 153 0.89 -12.49 38.02
CA VAL A 153 1.22 -11.05 38.07
C VAL A 153 2.59 -10.83 38.73
N LEU A 154 3.45 -10.06 38.07
CA LEU A 154 4.74 -9.61 38.60
C LEU A 154 4.57 -8.40 39.53
N GLY A 155 3.68 -7.49 39.15
CA GLY A 155 3.38 -6.28 39.88
C GLY A 155 2.45 -5.34 39.11
N TYR A 156 2.15 -4.22 39.76
CA TYR A 156 1.23 -3.19 39.29
C TYR A 156 1.94 -1.85 39.19
N THR A 157 1.58 -1.04 38.20
CA THR A 157 2.09 0.33 38.02
C THR A 157 0.99 1.24 37.44
N SER A 158 1.21 2.54 37.32
CA SER A 158 0.27 3.46 36.67
C SER A 158 0.56 3.58 35.18
N SER A 159 -0.45 3.88 34.36
CA SER A 159 -0.29 4.20 32.94
C SER A 159 -1.24 5.31 32.49
N ASN A 160 -0.89 5.97 31.38
CA ASN A 160 -1.77 6.87 30.63
C ASN A 160 -1.98 6.29 29.22
N ASP A 161 -3.19 5.85 28.88
CA ASP A 161 -3.50 5.37 27.52
C ASP A 161 -3.80 6.55 26.57
N VAL A 162 -2.75 7.26 26.18
CA VAL A 162 -2.84 8.46 25.35
C VAL A 162 -3.48 8.15 24.00
N SER A 163 -4.52 8.91 23.65
CA SER A 163 -5.49 8.57 22.61
C SER A 163 -5.75 9.72 21.64
N ALA A 164 -5.40 9.58 20.36
CA ALA A 164 -5.72 10.57 19.32
C ALA A 164 -7.17 10.39 18.83
N ARG A 165 -8.12 11.17 19.35
CA ARG A 165 -9.56 10.87 19.18
C ARG A 165 -10.06 11.02 17.75
N ASP A 166 -9.58 11.99 16.98
CA ASP A 166 -9.95 12.11 15.56
C ASP A 166 -9.47 10.90 14.73
N LEU A 167 -8.26 10.40 15.01
CA LEU A 167 -7.79 9.13 14.44
C LEU A 167 -8.62 7.93 14.90
N GLN A 168 -9.06 7.92 16.17
CA GLN A 168 -9.87 6.83 16.74
C GLN A 168 -11.25 6.76 16.10
N MET A 169 -11.87 7.92 15.80
CA MET A 169 -13.24 7.98 15.24
C MET A 169 -13.28 7.76 13.72
N LYS A 170 -12.13 7.76 13.03
CA LYS A 170 -12.02 7.47 11.58
C LYS A 170 -12.11 5.98 11.22
N THR A 171 -11.95 5.08 12.18
CA THR A 171 -11.89 3.63 11.96
C THR A 171 -12.51 2.87 13.12
N SER A 172 -12.96 1.63 12.88
CA SER A 172 -13.43 0.74 13.96
C SER A 172 -12.30 0.16 14.82
N GLN A 173 -11.03 0.38 14.47
CA GLN A 173 -9.86 -0.21 15.13
C GLN A 173 -9.03 0.84 15.88
N TRP A 174 -9.01 0.77 17.22
CA TRP A 174 -8.36 1.79 18.06
C TRP A 174 -6.82 1.69 18.14
N SER A 175 -6.25 0.54 17.74
CA SER A 175 -4.81 0.26 17.88
C SER A 175 -3.89 1.27 17.19
N PHE A 176 -4.32 1.91 16.10
CA PHE A 176 -3.52 2.97 15.44
C PHE A 176 -3.58 4.29 16.22
N SER A 177 -4.78 4.77 16.55
CA SER A 177 -5.01 6.02 17.27
C SER A 177 -4.42 6.05 18.69
N LYS A 178 -4.24 4.87 19.27
CA LYS A 178 -3.59 4.65 20.57
C LYS A 178 -2.18 4.06 20.43
N GLY A 179 -1.70 3.78 19.22
CA GLY A 179 -0.44 3.05 18.98
C GLY A 179 0.78 3.92 18.71
N LEU A 180 0.65 5.24 18.90
CA LEU A 180 1.66 6.23 18.54
C LEU A 180 2.89 6.13 19.47
N ASP A 181 4.07 6.47 18.97
CA ASP A 181 5.31 6.39 19.74
C ASP A 181 5.24 7.27 21.01
N GLY A 182 5.57 6.67 22.16
CA GLY A 182 5.49 7.33 23.46
C GLY A 182 4.08 7.57 24.03
N SER A 183 3.02 7.05 23.40
CA SER A 183 1.62 7.15 23.87
C SER A 183 1.25 6.20 25.03
N CYS A 184 2.21 5.48 25.60
CA CYS A 184 2.03 4.53 26.69
C CYS A 184 3.08 4.73 27.81
N PRO A 185 3.12 5.89 28.48
CA PRO A 185 3.98 6.04 29.64
C PRO A 185 3.51 5.11 30.76
N ILE A 186 4.46 4.48 31.46
CA ILE A 186 4.18 3.67 32.65
C ILE A 186 5.16 3.97 33.79
N GLY A 187 4.72 3.82 35.03
CA GLY A 187 5.53 4.08 36.22
C GLY A 187 4.71 4.70 37.37
N PRO A 188 5.34 5.41 38.33
CA PRO A 188 6.79 5.64 38.45
C PRO A 188 7.55 4.43 39.04
N VAL A 189 6.82 3.46 39.63
CA VAL A 189 7.34 2.29 40.33
C VAL A 189 6.49 1.06 39.99
N LEU A 190 7.09 -0.13 39.99
CA LEU A 190 6.40 -1.41 39.90
C LEU A 190 6.22 -2.00 41.31
N VAL A 191 4.97 -2.13 41.74
CA VAL A 191 4.61 -2.58 43.09
C VAL A 191 4.22 -4.05 43.09
N SER A 192 4.86 -4.83 43.95
CA SER A 192 4.67 -6.29 44.09
C SER A 192 3.26 -6.66 44.60
N PRO A 193 2.68 -7.79 44.18
CA PRO A 193 1.44 -8.34 44.75
C PRO A 193 1.51 -8.64 46.26
N SER A 194 2.73 -8.73 46.83
CA SER A 194 2.93 -8.81 48.28
C SER A 194 2.43 -7.57 49.03
N VAL A 195 2.46 -6.40 48.39
CA VAL A 195 1.98 -5.11 48.89
C VAL A 195 0.55 -4.85 48.44
N ILE A 196 0.28 -4.96 47.13
CA ILE A 196 -1.05 -4.80 46.54
C ILE A 196 -1.70 -6.18 46.39
N LYS A 197 -2.29 -6.67 47.49
CA LYS A 197 -2.96 -7.98 47.55
C LYS A 197 -4.28 -8.04 46.78
N ASP A 198 -4.98 -6.93 46.68
CA ASP A 198 -6.23 -6.79 45.92
C ASP A 198 -6.12 -5.56 45.00
N PRO A 199 -5.93 -5.74 43.67
CA PRO A 199 -5.85 -4.63 42.73
C PRO A 199 -7.18 -3.90 42.54
N GLN A 200 -8.31 -4.45 43.00
CA GLN A 200 -9.63 -3.79 42.94
C GLN A 200 -9.87 -2.78 44.08
N GLN A 201 -8.88 -2.55 44.96
CA GLN A 201 -8.97 -1.65 46.12
C GLN A 201 -8.03 -0.45 46.03
N LEU A 202 -7.98 0.19 44.86
CA LEU A 202 -7.12 1.35 44.56
C LEU A 202 -7.96 2.50 44.00
N LYS A 203 -7.76 3.72 44.54
CA LYS A 203 -8.19 4.95 43.87
C LYS A 203 -7.28 5.25 42.68
N ILE A 204 -7.85 5.84 41.64
CA ILE A 204 -7.17 6.20 40.40
C ILE A 204 -7.65 7.57 39.90
N LYS A 205 -6.72 8.46 39.57
CA LYS A 205 -7.05 9.83 39.12
C LYS A 205 -6.20 10.27 37.94
N THR A 206 -6.77 11.16 37.13
CA THR A 206 -6.00 12.06 36.25
C THR A 206 -6.04 13.48 36.78
N ILE A 207 -4.86 14.07 36.97
CA ILE A 207 -4.68 15.48 37.26
C ILE A 207 -4.07 16.14 36.02
N TYR A 208 -4.80 17.04 35.38
CA TYR A 208 -4.36 17.79 34.19
C TYR A 208 -4.22 19.27 34.53
N GLN A 209 -3.03 19.85 34.33
CA GLN A 209 -2.70 21.23 34.71
C GLN A 209 -3.13 21.58 36.15
N GLY A 210 -2.91 20.64 37.09
CA GLY A 210 -3.27 20.79 38.51
C GLY A 210 -4.76 20.60 38.85
N LYS A 211 -5.63 20.28 37.88
CA LYS A 211 -7.05 19.99 38.11
C LYS A 211 -7.34 18.50 38.01
N VAL A 212 -8.03 17.94 39.00
CA VAL A 212 -8.54 16.55 38.93
C VAL A 212 -9.65 16.49 37.87
N LEU A 213 -9.45 15.68 36.83
CA LEU A 213 -10.42 15.49 35.75
C LEU A 213 -11.06 14.09 35.75
N GLN A 214 -10.30 13.05 36.13
CA GLN A 214 -10.82 11.72 36.47
C GLN A 214 -10.57 11.47 37.97
N ASP A 215 -11.56 10.92 38.68
CA ASP A 215 -11.45 10.47 40.08
C ASP A 215 -12.32 9.22 40.26
N GLY A 216 -11.71 8.07 40.03
CA GLY A 216 -12.36 6.76 39.98
C GLY A 216 -11.70 5.75 40.91
N HIS A 217 -12.18 4.51 40.85
CA HIS A 217 -11.70 3.44 41.73
C HIS A 217 -11.74 2.08 41.03
N THR A 218 -10.68 1.27 41.17
CA THR A 218 -10.53 0.02 40.40
C THR A 218 -11.64 -1.01 40.67
N ARG A 219 -12.28 -0.97 41.86
CA ARG A 219 -13.54 -1.69 42.17
C ARG A 219 -14.63 -1.59 41.09
N ASP A 220 -14.68 -0.46 40.37
CA ASP A 220 -15.76 -0.12 39.42
C ASP A 220 -15.50 -0.68 38.00
N MET A 221 -14.43 -1.47 37.84
CA MET A 221 -14.15 -2.27 36.64
C MET A 221 -15.25 -3.31 36.39
N ILE A 222 -15.73 -3.37 35.15
CA ILE A 222 -16.73 -4.34 34.65
C ILE A 222 -16.11 -5.74 34.59
N PHE A 223 -14.87 -5.82 34.11
CA PHE A 223 -14.04 -7.02 34.12
C PHE A 223 -12.85 -6.76 35.06
N ASN A 224 -12.86 -7.37 36.25
CA ASN A 224 -11.77 -7.26 37.24
C ASN A 224 -10.44 -7.84 36.69
N VAL A 225 -9.29 -7.49 37.29
CA VAL A 225 -7.97 -7.94 36.80
C VAL A 225 -7.86 -9.46 36.62
N LYS A 226 -8.46 -10.27 37.51
CA LYS A 226 -8.44 -11.73 37.39
C LYS A 226 -9.14 -12.21 36.12
N LYS A 227 -10.35 -11.70 35.88
CA LYS A 227 -11.17 -12.01 34.72
C LYS A 227 -10.52 -11.53 33.41
N GLN A 228 -9.82 -10.39 33.45
CA GLN A 228 -9.04 -9.90 32.30
C GLN A 228 -7.91 -10.86 31.93
N ILE A 229 -7.07 -11.25 32.90
CA ILE A 229 -5.95 -12.19 32.67
C ILE A 229 -6.48 -13.53 32.17
N SER A 230 -7.51 -14.08 32.81
CA SER A 230 -8.12 -15.34 32.39
C SER A 230 -8.64 -15.25 30.96
N TYR A 231 -9.46 -14.25 30.63
CA TYR A 231 -10.01 -14.04 29.28
C TYR A 231 -8.92 -13.83 28.22
N LEU A 232 -7.92 -12.99 28.49
CA LEU A 232 -6.81 -12.70 27.56
C LEU A 232 -5.92 -13.93 27.29
N SER A 233 -5.90 -14.90 28.21
CA SER A 233 -5.15 -16.15 28.05
C SER A 233 -5.89 -17.25 27.29
N GLN A 234 -7.19 -17.07 26.99
CA GLN A 234 -7.99 -18.10 26.31
C GLN A 234 -7.50 -18.29 24.87
N GLY A 235 -7.05 -19.52 24.56
CA GLY A 235 -6.46 -19.88 23.28
C GLY A 235 -5.09 -19.23 22.98
N THR A 236 -4.60 -18.32 23.83
CA THR A 236 -3.47 -17.42 23.55
C THR A 236 -2.51 -17.39 24.73
N THR A 237 -1.22 -17.62 24.50
CA THR A 237 -0.23 -17.49 25.58
C THR A 237 -0.04 -16.01 25.95
N LEU A 238 -0.17 -15.71 27.23
CA LEU A 238 0.38 -14.50 27.84
C LEU A 238 1.84 -14.79 28.19
N GLU A 239 2.76 -14.00 27.65
CA GLU A 239 4.20 -14.17 27.91
C GLU A 239 4.62 -13.35 29.14
N SER A 240 5.67 -13.77 29.84
CA SER A 240 6.34 -12.91 30.82
C SER A 240 6.78 -11.60 30.15
N GLY A 241 6.54 -10.46 30.80
CA GLY A 241 6.74 -9.13 30.21
C GLY A 241 5.57 -8.61 29.38
N THR A 242 4.47 -9.37 29.24
CA THR A 242 3.20 -8.83 28.71
C THR A 242 2.66 -7.76 29.65
N ILE A 243 2.29 -6.62 29.07
CA ILE A 243 1.64 -5.50 29.76
C ILE A 243 0.14 -5.59 29.51
N ILE A 244 -0.68 -5.40 30.55
CA ILE A 244 -2.13 -5.28 30.44
C ILE A 244 -2.56 -3.91 30.98
N LEU A 245 -3.10 -3.08 30.10
CA LEU A 245 -3.81 -1.84 30.42
C LEU A 245 -5.29 -2.18 30.65
N THR A 246 -5.78 -1.86 31.85
CA THR A 246 -7.00 -2.45 32.43
C THR A 246 -8.29 -1.65 32.19
N GLY A 247 -8.23 -0.57 31.40
CA GLY A 247 -9.30 0.39 31.19
C GLY A 247 -9.22 1.63 32.09
N THR A 248 -9.95 2.66 31.70
CA THR A 248 -9.99 3.98 32.36
C THR A 248 -11.38 4.30 32.95
N PRO A 249 -11.47 5.01 34.10
CA PRO A 249 -12.72 5.48 34.69
C PRO A 249 -13.31 6.70 33.96
N ALA A 250 -14.50 7.15 34.37
CA ALA A 250 -15.12 8.34 33.80
C ALA A 250 -14.29 9.62 33.95
N GLY A 251 -14.53 10.59 33.08
CA GLY A 251 -13.96 11.95 33.13
C GLY A 251 -12.91 12.25 32.07
N ILE A 252 -12.69 11.35 31.09
CA ILE A 252 -11.77 11.54 29.96
C ILE A 252 -12.10 12.82 29.19
N GLY A 253 -11.08 13.45 28.60
CA GLY A 253 -11.17 14.77 27.99
C GLY A 253 -12.22 14.90 26.88
N TYR A 254 -12.40 13.85 26.07
CA TYR A 254 -13.34 13.80 24.94
C TYR A 254 -14.82 13.91 25.33
N PHE A 255 -15.22 13.38 26.49
CA PHE A 255 -16.61 13.40 26.96
C PHE A 255 -16.95 14.62 27.84
N ARG A 256 -15.96 15.41 28.24
CA ARG A 256 -16.20 16.64 29.01
C ARG A 256 -16.94 17.70 28.20
N GLN A 257 -17.65 18.57 28.91
CA GLN A 257 -18.29 19.77 28.36
C GLN A 257 -17.84 21.01 29.16
N PRO A 258 -17.03 21.91 28.59
CA PRO A 258 -16.35 21.78 27.28
C PRO A 258 -15.34 20.62 27.28
N ARG A 259 -14.99 20.14 26.09
CA ARG A 259 -13.93 19.14 25.90
C ARG A 259 -12.59 19.66 26.40
N VAL A 260 -11.75 18.77 26.90
CA VAL A 260 -10.38 19.06 27.32
C VAL A 260 -9.46 18.09 26.58
N PHE A 261 -8.32 18.56 26.09
CA PHE A 261 -7.34 17.74 25.38
C PHE A 261 -5.92 18.11 25.82
N LEU A 262 -4.96 17.23 25.53
CA LEU A 262 -3.54 17.40 25.82
C LEU A 262 -2.94 18.48 24.90
N GLU A 263 -2.51 19.59 25.49
CA GLU A 263 -1.89 20.72 24.80
C GLU A 263 -0.36 20.65 24.89
N ASP A 264 0.37 21.30 23.97
CA ASP A 264 1.84 21.38 24.05
C ASP A 264 2.30 22.05 25.36
N GLY A 265 3.31 21.47 26.01
CA GLY A 265 3.83 21.92 27.29
C GLY A 265 2.96 21.62 28.52
N SER A 266 1.77 21.02 28.35
CA SER A 266 0.86 20.71 29.46
C SER A 266 1.43 19.63 30.41
N ASP A 267 0.97 19.66 31.66
CA ASP A 267 1.34 18.72 32.73
C ASP A 267 0.17 17.76 32.97
N VAL A 268 0.41 16.45 32.83
CA VAL A 268 -0.57 15.39 33.08
C VAL A 268 0.00 14.39 34.08
N ARG A 269 -0.81 14.01 35.06
CA ARG A 269 -0.41 13.12 36.16
C ARG A 269 -1.46 12.04 36.39
N ILE A 270 -1.02 10.79 36.45
CA ILE A 270 -1.86 9.64 36.82
C ILE A 270 -1.48 9.20 38.23
N GLU A 271 -2.35 9.50 39.21
CA GLU A 271 -2.18 9.12 40.61
C GLU A 271 -2.92 7.81 40.86
N ILE A 272 -2.22 6.78 41.34
CA ILE A 272 -2.84 5.53 41.82
C ILE A 272 -2.40 5.26 43.26
N GLU A 273 -3.38 4.95 44.12
CA GLU A 273 -3.14 4.64 45.53
C GLU A 273 -2.09 3.51 45.68
N LYS A 274 -1.16 3.63 46.63
CA LYS A 274 -0.05 2.69 46.90
C LYS A 274 0.99 2.53 45.77
N ILE A 275 0.82 3.19 44.62
CA ILE A 275 1.79 3.22 43.51
C ILE A 275 2.45 4.61 43.43
N GLY A 276 1.67 5.68 43.65
CA GLY A 276 2.13 7.06 43.50
C GLY A 276 1.76 7.64 42.13
N THR A 277 2.45 8.70 41.73
CA THR A 277 2.03 9.56 40.63
C THR A 277 2.93 9.42 39.41
N LEU A 278 2.42 8.84 38.32
CA LEU A 278 3.08 8.92 37.01
C LEU A 278 2.90 10.34 36.47
N VAL A 279 3.98 11.13 36.41
CA VAL A 279 3.97 12.48 35.84
C VAL A 279 4.63 12.47 34.47
N ASN A 280 4.01 13.14 33.50
CA ASN A 280 4.62 13.48 32.23
C ASN A 280 4.27 14.92 31.82
N LYS A 281 5.16 15.56 31.07
CA LYS A 281 4.82 16.74 30.28
C LYS A 281 4.46 16.32 28.86
N VAL A 282 3.52 17.02 28.25
CA VAL A 282 3.18 16.85 26.84
C VAL A 282 4.13 17.70 25.99
N LYS A 283 4.55 17.16 24.85
CA LYS A 283 5.35 17.88 23.87
C LYS A 283 4.88 17.57 22.46
N TYR A 284 4.58 18.58 21.68
CA TYR A 284 4.28 18.43 20.26
C TYR A 284 5.59 18.27 19.47
N GLU A 285 5.62 17.35 18.49
CA GLU A 285 6.71 17.31 17.52
C GLU A 285 6.81 18.64 16.75
N PRO A 286 7.99 19.29 16.70
CA PRO A 286 8.16 20.55 15.97
C PRO A 286 7.83 20.42 14.49
N ILE A 287 7.20 21.43 13.90
CA ILE A 287 6.82 21.44 12.48
C ILE A 287 8.05 21.20 11.56
N ASP A 288 9.25 21.63 11.96
CA ASP A 288 10.52 21.41 11.24
C ASP A 288 11.28 20.09 11.55
N SER A 289 10.80 19.23 12.47
CA SER A 289 11.61 18.13 13.04
C SER A 289 11.91 16.92 12.12
N LEU A 290 11.44 16.90 10.87
CA LEU A 290 11.55 15.78 9.90
C LEU A 290 12.97 15.51 9.36
N LEU A 291 14.00 15.88 10.12
CA LEU A 291 15.43 15.70 9.80
C LEU A 291 16.22 15.00 10.93
N ARG A 292 15.66 14.76 12.12
CA ARG A 292 16.43 14.19 13.27
C ARG A 292 16.11 12.73 13.63
N HIS A 293 14.85 12.29 13.58
CA HIS A 293 14.49 10.92 14.01
C HIS A 293 14.97 9.79 13.08
N ALA A 294 15.42 10.10 11.85
CA ALA A 294 16.00 9.11 10.93
C ALA A 294 17.46 8.70 11.23
N ARG A 295 18.02 9.06 12.40
CA ARG A 295 19.46 8.85 12.72
C ARG A 295 19.76 8.14 14.04
N THR A 296 18.78 7.75 14.85
CA THR A 296 19.01 7.23 16.22
C THR A 296 18.77 5.72 16.41
N HIS A 297 18.49 4.96 15.35
CA HIS A 297 18.34 3.49 15.41
C HIS A 297 19.44 2.71 14.66
N VAL A 298 20.61 3.32 14.44
CA VAL A 298 21.82 2.62 13.98
C VAL A 298 22.96 2.93 14.94
N GLY A 299 23.34 1.92 15.75
CA GLY A 299 24.54 1.98 16.59
C GLY A 299 24.30 1.75 18.08
N HIS A 300 24.07 0.49 18.47
CA HIS A 300 24.61 -0.13 19.69
C HIS A 300 24.42 -1.65 19.59
N ASP A 301 25.29 -2.30 18.81
CA ASP A 301 25.53 -3.75 18.83
C ASP A 301 26.86 -4.01 18.11
N ASN A 302 27.94 -4.13 18.89
CA ASN A 302 29.20 -4.83 18.59
C ASN A 302 30.24 -4.51 19.68
N ASP A 303 30.08 -5.12 20.86
CA ASP A 303 31.23 -5.44 21.71
C ASP A 303 30.87 -6.54 22.71
N ILE A 304 31.12 -7.80 22.33
CA ILE A 304 31.53 -8.91 23.21
C ILE A 304 32.32 -9.89 22.33
N THR A 305 33.43 -10.37 22.86
CA THR A 305 34.55 -10.94 22.10
C THR A 305 34.39 -12.42 21.76
N SER A 306 34.92 -12.83 20.62
CA SER A 306 35.21 -14.23 20.29
C SER A 306 36.72 -14.51 20.32
N ASN A 307 37.08 -15.73 20.70
CA ASN A 307 38.47 -16.10 21.00
C ASN A 307 39.35 -16.24 19.73
N GLY A 308 40.45 -15.50 19.72
CA GLY A 308 41.80 -16.01 19.45
C GLY A 308 42.10 -16.81 18.18
N ALA A 309 42.74 -16.15 17.21
CA ALA A 309 43.82 -16.75 16.40
C ALA A 309 44.86 -15.67 16.03
N VAL A 310 46.14 -15.97 16.25
CA VAL A 310 47.26 -15.04 16.05
C VAL A 310 47.84 -15.19 14.64
N VAL A 311 47.91 -14.09 13.87
CA VAL A 311 48.79 -13.97 12.70
C VAL A 311 49.39 -12.56 12.65
N SER A 312 50.73 -12.47 12.55
CA SER A 312 51.50 -11.22 12.61
C SER A 312 51.55 -10.47 11.27
N PRO A 313 51.68 -9.12 11.27
CA PRO A 313 51.85 -8.33 10.05
C PRO A 313 53.34 -8.09 9.67
N PRO A 314 53.67 -7.91 8.37
CA PRO A 314 54.95 -7.36 7.91
C PRO A 314 54.95 -5.81 7.88
N PRO A 315 56.13 -5.15 7.77
CA PRO A 315 56.32 -3.79 8.29
C PRO A 315 56.14 -2.62 7.30
N SER A 316 56.18 -1.43 7.90
CA SER A 316 55.91 -0.09 7.34
C SER A 316 57.01 0.55 6.49
N HIS A 317 56.57 1.35 5.50
CA HIS A 317 57.26 2.54 4.96
C HIS A 317 56.17 3.53 4.45
N SER A 318 56.31 4.87 4.45
CA SER A 318 57.06 5.82 5.29
C SER A 318 56.72 7.26 4.83
N GLY A 319 56.34 8.17 5.73
CA GLY A 319 56.13 9.60 5.43
C GLY A 319 54.81 9.95 4.71
N THR A 320 54.23 11.14 4.85
CA THR A 320 54.60 12.30 5.69
C THR A 320 53.34 13.09 6.06
N SER A 321 53.36 13.76 7.21
CA SER A 321 52.21 14.41 7.84
C SER A 321 52.11 15.92 7.56
N LEU A 322 51.05 16.53 8.13
CA LEU A 322 50.76 17.97 8.29
C LEU A 322 49.99 18.62 7.13
N SER A 323 49.00 19.51 7.28
CA SER A 323 48.01 19.93 8.32
C SER A 323 47.67 21.41 8.07
N LEU A 324 46.49 21.88 8.49
CA LEU A 324 46.05 23.31 8.49
C LEU A 324 45.76 23.89 7.08
N SER A 325 44.91 24.91 6.88
CA SER A 325 43.79 25.49 7.66
C SER A 325 42.98 26.42 6.74
N GLN A 326 41.77 26.82 7.13
CA GLN A 326 40.97 27.82 6.37
C GLN A 326 41.52 29.27 6.50
N SER A 327 41.10 30.10 5.53
CA SER A 327 41.08 31.59 5.48
C SER A 327 42.23 32.33 4.78
N GLN A 328 41.89 33.53 4.28
CA GLN A 328 42.69 34.54 3.53
C GLN A 328 42.87 34.27 2.02
N LEU A 329 42.81 35.26 1.09
CA LEU A 329 42.40 36.68 1.17
C LEU A 329 42.12 37.27 -0.24
N LEU A 330 41.73 38.55 -0.28
CA LEU A 330 41.62 39.45 -1.44
C LEU A 330 42.91 40.35 -1.54
N GLU A 331 43.18 41.17 -2.56
CA GLU A 331 42.33 41.67 -3.65
C GLU A 331 43.10 41.89 -4.99
N ASP A 332 43.42 43.15 -5.34
CA ASP A 332 44.28 43.72 -6.40
C ASP A 332 44.09 43.25 -7.86
N ILE A 333 43.38 43.90 -8.80
CA ILE A 333 42.99 45.31 -9.15
C ILE A 333 43.74 45.90 -10.37
N SER A 334 43.04 45.84 -11.52
CA SER A 334 42.96 46.83 -12.63
C SER A 334 44.14 47.12 -13.58
N THR A 335 43.81 47.13 -14.88
CA THR A 335 44.08 48.15 -15.94
C THR A 335 43.54 47.58 -17.27
N LEU A 336 43.02 48.29 -18.28
CA LEU A 336 42.35 49.60 -18.44
C LEU A 336 41.61 49.59 -19.81
N SER A 337 40.43 50.22 -19.94
CA SER A 337 39.70 50.41 -21.24
C SER A 337 40.14 51.70 -21.97
N PRO A 338 39.73 52.04 -23.22
CA PRO A 338 38.33 52.24 -23.74
C PRO A 338 38.11 51.55 -25.13
N SER A 339 37.13 51.80 -26.02
CA SER A 339 36.06 52.82 -26.20
C SER A 339 34.86 52.27 -27.05
N ALA A 340 33.80 53.06 -27.28
CA ALA A 340 32.68 52.75 -28.20
C ALA A 340 32.76 53.53 -29.56
N PRO A 341 31.83 53.32 -30.53
CA PRO A 341 30.66 54.22 -30.60
C PRO A 341 29.31 53.67 -31.17
N ARG A 342 28.23 54.40 -30.81
CA ARG A 342 26.89 54.64 -31.41
C ARG A 342 26.42 53.92 -32.69
N VAL A 343 25.09 53.65 -32.73
CA VAL A 343 24.19 53.90 -33.88
C VAL A 343 22.88 54.54 -33.38
N GLU A 344 22.26 55.43 -34.18
CA GLU A 344 21.04 56.21 -33.86
C GLU A 344 19.75 55.66 -34.51
N THR A 345 18.62 56.27 -34.15
CA THR A 345 17.23 55.94 -34.49
C THR A 345 16.78 56.23 -35.94
N LEU A 346 15.82 55.45 -36.46
CA LEU A 346 14.68 55.78 -37.37
C LEU A 346 13.98 54.44 -37.76
N GLY A 347 12.69 54.32 -38.07
CA GLY A 347 11.62 55.31 -38.11
C GLY A 347 10.52 55.00 -39.16
N VAL A 348 9.63 54.03 -38.88
CA VAL A 348 8.29 53.80 -39.51
C VAL A 348 8.20 53.49 -41.03
N ALA A 349 7.62 52.32 -41.39
CA ALA A 349 6.49 52.19 -42.36
C ALA A 349 6.11 50.72 -42.66
N GLY A 350 4.81 50.46 -42.84
CA GLY A 350 4.28 49.39 -43.72
C GLY A 350 4.13 47.98 -43.12
N ALA A 351 2.94 47.67 -42.60
CA ALA A 351 2.49 46.29 -42.40
C ALA A 351 1.72 45.80 -43.64
N PRO A 352 2.01 44.58 -44.12
CA PRO A 352 0.95 43.68 -44.55
C PRO A 352 1.10 42.26 -43.98
N GLU A 353 -0.04 41.68 -43.59
CA GLU A 353 -0.39 40.25 -43.64
C GLU A 353 0.72 39.23 -43.32
N GLY A 354 0.79 38.79 -42.06
CA GLY A 354 1.50 37.56 -41.69
C GLY A 354 0.69 36.31 -42.09
N PRO A 355 1.35 35.22 -42.54
CA PRO A 355 0.66 33.98 -42.87
C PRO A 355 0.10 33.30 -41.62
N VAL A 356 -1.16 32.86 -41.75
CA VAL A 356 -1.99 32.24 -40.71
C VAL A 356 -1.39 30.93 -40.19
N CYS A 357 -1.37 30.73 -38.87
CA CYS A 357 -1.11 29.42 -38.26
C CYS A 357 -2.20 28.41 -38.68
N PRO A 358 -1.86 27.20 -39.11
CA PRO A 358 -2.86 26.20 -39.45
C PRO A 358 -3.62 25.75 -38.21
N ASP A 359 -4.92 26.03 -38.21
CA ASP A 359 -5.90 25.55 -37.25
C ASP A 359 -5.96 24.02 -37.28
N PHE A 360 -5.60 23.34 -36.18
CA PHE A 360 -5.81 21.90 -36.02
C PHE A 360 -7.25 21.60 -35.55
N SER A 361 -8.22 22.09 -36.33
CA SER A 361 -9.66 21.91 -36.12
C SER A 361 -10.32 21.13 -37.27
N ILE A 362 -9.61 20.15 -37.83
CA ILE A 362 -10.17 19.18 -38.79
C ILE A 362 -9.79 17.74 -38.38
N PHE A 363 -10.63 17.12 -37.55
CA PHE A 363 -10.75 15.67 -37.58
C PHE A 363 -11.57 15.28 -38.82
N PRO A 364 -11.14 14.32 -39.65
CA PRO A 364 -11.98 13.78 -40.71
C PRO A 364 -13.11 12.95 -40.10
N THR A 365 -14.28 13.55 -39.93
CA THR A 365 -15.54 12.84 -39.68
C THR A 365 -15.94 12.06 -40.92
N ASN A 366 -15.30 10.91 -41.17
CA ASN A 366 -15.72 9.91 -42.17
C ASN A 366 -14.91 8.59 -42.05
N ILE A 367 -15.12 7.82 -40.98
CA ILE A 367 -14.96 6.35 -41.00
C ILE A 367 -16.14 5.71 -40.27
N LEU A 368 -17.31 5.75 -40.90
CA LEU A 368 -18.43 4.84 -40.65
C LEU A 368 -19.36 4.89 -41.88
N ASN A 369 -18.99 4.14 -42.91
CA ASN A 369 -19.92 3.79 -44.00
C ASN A 369 -20.06 2.26 -43.98
N PRO A 370 -21.21 1.70 -43.56
CA PRO A 370 -21.33 0.28 -43.19
C PRO A 370 -21.63 -0.61 -44.41
N SER A 371 -20.77 -0.59 -45.42
CA SER A 371 -20.92 -1.45 -46.61
C SER A 371 -19.62 -1.50 -47.43
N GLY A 372 -19.06 -2.70 -47.60
CA GLY A 372 -17.92 -2.97 -48.48
C GLY A 372 -16.59 -3.19 -47.76
N ASP A 373 -16.44 -4.35 -47.11
CA ASP A 373 -15.17 -5.12 -47.01
C ASP A 373 -15.38 -6.49 -46.31
N ILE A 374 -16.46 -7.21 -46.64
CA ILE A 374 -16.77 -8.57 -46.13
C ILE A 374 -17.13 -9.54 -47.28
N GLU A 375 -16.56 -9.35 -48.49
CA GLU A 375 -16.92 -10.18 -49.67
C GLU A 375 -15.81 -11.08 -50.23
N ASN A 376 -14.62 -11.17 -49.61
CA ASN A 376 -13.53 -12.03 -50.09
C ASN A 376 -13.03 -13.07 -49.06
N ALA A 377 -13.95 -13.72 -48.35
CA ALA A 377 -13.70 -14.94 -47.58
C ALA A 377 -14.94 -15.87 -47.53
N ALA A 378 -15.56 -16.12 -48.68
CA ALA A 378 -16.75 -16.98 -48.77
C ALA A 378 -16.40 -18.48 -48.61
N VAL A 379 -16.41 -18.98 -47.37
CA VAL A 379 -16.47 -20.43 -47.09
C VAL A 379 -17.49 -20.72 -45.97
N ASN A 380 -18.56 -21.41 -46.33
CA ASN A 380 -19.61 -22.00 -45.49
C ASN A 380 -20.39 -21.08 -44.51
N PHE A 381 -21.58 -20.68 -44.97
CA PHE A 381 -22.64 -20.11 -44.15
C PHE A 381 -23.20 -21.13 -43.14
N ASN A 382 -22.82 -20.96 -41.88
CA ASN A 382 -23.72 -21.19 -40.74
C ASN A 382 -23.19 -20.40 -39.53
N ILE A 383 -23.11 -19.07 -39.68
CA ILE A 383 -22.68 -18.17 -38.60
C ILE A 383 -23.83 -18.08 -37.58
N GLN A 384 -23.84 -18.99 -36.61
CA GLN A 384 -24.54 -18.74 -35.35
C GLN A 384 -23.98 -17.45 -34.76
N GLU A 385 -24.86 -16.58 -34.25
CA GLU A 385 -24.39 -15.41 -33.51
C GLU A 385 -23.48 -15.85 -32.36
N PRO A 386 -22.37 -15.13 -32.10
CA PRO A 386 -21.47 -15.47 -31.01
C PRO A 386 -22.24 -15.53 -29.69
N SER A 387 -22.23 -16.71 -29.08
CA SER A 387 -23.11 -17.08 -27.97
C SER A 387 -22.89 -16.30 -26.67
N TRP A 388 -21.89 -15.43 -26.66
CA TRP A 388 -21.57 -14.51 -25.58
C TRP A 388 -22.29 -13.16 -25.71
N LEU A 389 -23.03 -12.91 -26.80
CA LEU A 389 -23.89 -11.74 -26.95
C LEU A 389 -25.17 -11.84 -26.10
N LEU A 390 -25.72 -10.69 -25.73
CA LEU A 390 -27.08 -10.56 -25.22
C LEU A 390 -28.04 -10.74 -26.38
N GLY A 391 -28.75 -11.87 -26.41
CA GLY A 391 -29.83 -12.14 -27.35
C GLY A 391 -31.12 -11.38 -27.01
N GLU A 392 -32.12 -11.45 -27.89
CA GLU A 392 -33.40 -10.74 -27.73
C GLU A 392 -34.18 -11.11 -26.45
N GLU A 393 -33.93 -12.30 -25.89
CA GLU A 393 -34.54 -12.79 -24.64
C GLU A 393 -33.85 -12.30 -23.35
N PHE A 394 -32.73 -11.56 -23.43
CA PHE A 394 -31.99 -11.11 -22.25
C PHE A 394 -32.64 -9.88 -21.58
N ASP A 395 -33.32 -10.09 -20.45
CA ASP A 395 -33.99 -9.02 -19.72
C ASP A 395 -33.01 -8.16 -18.88
N ILE A 396 -32.64 -7.00 -19.43
CA ILE A 396 -31.83 -5.97 -18.77
C ILE A 396 -32.55 -5.35 -17.57
N ASN A 397 -33.89 -5.33 -17.54
CA ASN A 397 -34.64 -4.84 -16.39
C ASN A 397 -34.60 -5.83 -15.23
N ALA A 398 -34.64 -7.14 -15.52
CA ALA A 398 -34.36 -8.18 -14.52
C ALA A 398 -32.92 -8.10 -14.00
N LEU A 399 -31.94 -7.85 -14.86
CA LEU A 399 -30.54 -7.60 -14.45
C LEU A 399 -30.42 -6.37 -13.53
N ASN A 400 -30.97 -5.21 -13.95
CA ASN A 400 -31.02 -3.99 -13.14
C ASN A 400 -31.71 -4.23 -11.79
N SER A 401 -32.81 -4.98 -11.78
CA SER A 401 -33.57 -5.29 -10.57
C SER A 401 -32.77 -6.20 -9.63
N SER A 402 -32.14 -7.25 -10.14
CA SER A 402 -31.28 -8.15 -9.34
C SER A 402 -30.14 -7.39 -8.65
N ILE A 403 -29.43 -6.54 -9.40
CA ILE A 403 -28.36 -5.68 -8.85
C ILE A 403 -28.91 -4.67 -7.83
N SER A 404 -30.05 -4.05 -8.13
CA SER A 404 -30.67 -3.07 -7.25
C SER A 404 -31.17 -3.70 -5.95
N THR A 405 -31.70 -4.92 -5.99
CA THR A 405 -32.09 -5.70 -4.81
C THR A 405 -30.88 -5.98 -3.92
N VAL A 406 -29.78 -6.52 -4.47
CA VAL A 406 -28.53 -6.78 -3.74
C VAL A 406 -27.98 -5.51 -3.08
N LEU A 407 -28.01 -4.38 -3.78
CA LEU A 407 -27.56 -3.09 -3.24
C LEU A 407 -28.53 -2.49 -2.19
N SER A 408 -29.83 -2.80 -2.29
CA SER A 408 -30.86 -2.30 -1.36
C SER A 408 -30.95 -3.12 -0.08
N GLU A 409 -30.77 -4.44 -0.15
CA GLU A 409 -30.65 -5.33 1.01
C GLU A 409 -29.45 -4.93 1.88
N TRP A 410 -28.31 -4.59 1.26
CA TRP A 410 -27.13 -4.07 1.96
C TRP A 410 -27.37 -2.71 2.65
N ALA A 411 -28.30 -1.90 2.13
CA ALA A 411 -28.66 -0.61 2.72
C ALA A 411 -29.70 -0.70 3.86
N HIS A 412 -30.39 -1.84 4.02
CA HIS A 412 -31.49 -2.00 4.98
C HIS A 412 -31.16 -3.03 6.08
N TYR A 413 -30.31 -2.65 7.03
CA TYR A 413 -30.34 -3.27 8.37
C TYR A 413 -31.39 -2.56 9.25
N PRO A 414 -32.20 -3.27 10.06
CA PRO A 414 -33.39 -2.66 10.65
C PRO A 414 -33.07 -1.78 11.86
N ALA A 415 -33.34 -0.49 11.75
CA ALA A 415 -33.47 0.40 12.90
C ALA A 415 -34.86 0.21 13.54
N THR A 416 -34.97 -0.70 14.51
CA THR A 416 -36.17 -0.81 15.36
C THR A 416 -35.95 -0.07 16.68
N ILE A 417 -36.51 1.14 16.77
CA ILE A 417 -36.71 1.86 18.03
C ILE A 417 -38.17 2.29 18.07
N ASP A 418 -38.93 1.73 19.02
CA ASP A 418 -40.28 2.18 19.34
C ASP A 418 -40.26 3.64 19.81
N SER A 419 -41.18 4.44 19.29
CA SER A 419 -41.27 5.87 19.61
C SER A 419 -42.50 6.17 20.45
N SER A 420 -42.29 6.32 21.76
CA SER A 420 -43.27 6.94 22.67
C SER A 420 -42.57 7.65 23.82
N ASP A 421 -42.32 8.96 23.68
CA ASP A 421 -43.11 9.94 24.43
C ASP A 421 -42.82 11.38 24.02
N GLN A 422 -43.85 12.22 24.10
CA GLN A 422 -43.78 13.67 23.91
C GLN A 422 -43.77 14.37 25.28
N ARG A 423 -43.05 15.49 25.43
CA ARG A 423 -43.53 16.80 25.99
C ARG A 423 -42.39 17.83 26.15
N PRO A 424 -42.68 19.15 26.33
CA PRO A 424 -41.90 20.21 25.67
C PRO A 424 -41.46 21.39 26.57
N LEU A 425 -40.94 22.47 25.94
CA LEU A 425 -40.77 23.87 26.44
C LEU A 425 -39.58 24.08 27.41
N GLU A 426 -38.84 25.21 27.49
CA GLU A 426 -38.91 26.59 26.93
C GLU A 426 -37.47 27.24 26.84
N PRO A 427 -37.26 28.46 26.31
CA PRO A 427 -35.96 28.94 25.77
C PRO A 427 -35.13 29.89 26.67
N GLY A 428 -33.87 30.16 26.27
CA GLY A 428 -32.95 31.05 27.00
C GLY A 428 -31.82 31.72 26.17
N THR A 429 -32.13 32.87 25.57
CA THR A 429 -31.26 34.07 25.35
C THR A 429 -29.87 33.99 24.69
N ASN A 430 -29.76 34.75 23.58
CA ASN A 430 -28.58 35.16 22.80
C ASN A 430 -27.39 35.76 23.59
N SER A 431 -26.17 35.58 23.05
CA SER A 431 -25.30 36.73 22.67
C SER A 431 -24.17 36.32 21.69
N PHE A 432 -24.24 36.74 20.43
CA PHE A 432 -23.13 36.63 19.46
C PHE A 432 -22.31 37.94 19.43
N GLY A 433 -21.00 37.85 19.68
CA GLY A 433 -20.02 38.91 19.44
C GLY A 433 -19.28 38.67 18.12
N ARG A 434 -19.12 39.72 17.29
CA ARG A 434 -18.52 39.61 15.94
C ARG A 434 -17.01 39.43 15.97
N LEU A 435 -16.49 38.63 15.02
CA LEU A 435 -15.08 38.59 14.63
C LEU A 435 -14.80 39.61 13.50
N ASN A 436 -13.61 40.20 13.50
CA ASN A 436 -13.09 40.98 12.39
C ASN A 436 -12.48 40.07 11.31
N PRO A 437 -12.68 40.34 10.01
CA PRO A 437 -11.99 39.65 8.93
C PRO A 437 -10.70 40.39 8.55
N PHE A 438 -9.55 39.72 8.67
CA PHE A 438 -8.33 40.07 7.94
C PHE A 438 -7.61 38.78 7.56
N LEU A 439 -7.65 38.46 6.26
CA LEU A 439 -6.61 37.82 5.45
C LEU A 439 -7.26 37.27 4.16
N SER A 440 -7.21 38.08 3.11
CA SER A 440 -7.34 37.61 1.73
C SER A 440 -6.20 38.20 0.90
N SER A 441 -5.87 37.54 -0.21
CA SER A 441 -4.88 37.96 -1.21
C SER A 441 -3.42 38.09 -0.76
N GLN A 442 -2.69 36.98 -0.71
CA GLN A 442 -1.36 36.82 -1.34
C GLN A 442 -0.87 35.36 -1.25
N GLU A 443 -1.04 34.58 -2.34
CA GLU A 443 -0.15 33.45 -2.67
C GLU A 443 -0.46 32.92 -4.09
N ALA A 444 0.00 33.67 -5.10
CA ALA A 444 0.14 33.18 -6.46
C ALA A 444 1.65 32.88 -6.69
N ALA A 445 2.14 31.80 -6.07
CA ALA A 445 3.53 31.39 -6.17
C ALA A 445 3.74 30.44 -7.36
N VAL A 446 4.90 30.56 -8.03
CA VAL A 446 5.26 29.76 -9.22
C VAL A 446 5.31 28.27 -8.86
N THR A 447 4.45 27.47 -9.49
CA THR A 447 4.35 26.03 -9.26
C THR A 447 5.60 25.32 -9.77
N SER A 448 6.39 24.73 -8.88
CA SER A 448 7.55 23.90 -9.27
C SER A 448 7.11 22.62 -9.98
N ALA A 449 7.92 22.08 -10.90
CA ALA A 449 7.61 20.86 -11.64
C ALA A 449 7.26 19.69 -10.70
N ALA A 450 8.01 19.53 -9.62
CA ALA A 450 7.73 18.54 -8.58
C ALA A 450 6.34 18.71 -7.92
N THR A 451 5.83 19.94 -7.80
CA THR A 451 4.47 20.20 -7.28
C THR A 451 3.39 19.81 -8.29
N ALA A 452 3.61 20.09 -9.58
CA ALA A 452 2.70 19.67 -10.65
C ALA A 452 2.65 18.14 -10.80
N VAL A 453 3.80 17.47 -10.74
CA VAL A 453 3.91 16.00 -10.69
C VAL A 453 3.18 15.43 -9.48
N GLN A 454 3.41 15.98 -8.28
CA GLN A 454 2.71 15.54 -7.07
C GLN A 454 1.19 15.69 -7.20
N GLN A 455 0.68 16.77 -7.80
CA GLN A 455 -0.76 17.01 -7.98
C GLN A 455 -1.38 16.04 -8.99
N LYS A 456 -0.68 15.75 -10.09
CA LYS A 456 -1.13 14.79 -11.12
C LYS A 456 -0.84 13.33 -10.76
N TRP A 457 -0.17 13.03 -9.65
CA TRP A 457 0.31 11.67 -9.40
C TRP A 457 -0.81 10.62 -9.42
N HIS A 458 -0.54 9.46 -10.00
CA HIS A 458 -1.57 8.50 -10.39
C HIS A 458 -2.15 7.72 -9.20
N THR A 459 -1.40 7.52 -8.11
CA THR A 459 -1.91 6.94 -6.84
C THR A 459 -2.37 8.01 -5.82
N ARG A 460 -2.31 9.31 -6.14
CA ARG A 460 -2.73 10.36 -5.20
C ARG A 460 -4.22 10.66 -5.33
N LEU A 461 -4.96 10.50 -4.23
CA LEU A 461 -6.34 10.97 -4.14
C LEU A 461 -6.37 12.51 -4.09
N SER A 462 -6.98 13.13 -5.11
CA SER A 462 -7.29 14.55 -5.09
C SER A 462 -8.31 14.86 -4.00
N ARG A 463 -8.07 15.92 -3.23
CA ARG A 463 -9.09 16.48 -2.34
C ARG A 463 -10.06 17.26 -3.22
N ASP A 464 -11.30 16.78 -3.34
CA ASP A 464 -12.36 17.59 -3.95
C ASP A 464 -12.40 18.95 -3.24
N PRO A 465 -12.46 20.09 -3.97
CA PRO A 465 -12.78 21.34 -3.34
C PRO A 465 -14.19 21.17 -2.77
N SER A 466 -14.27 21.17 -1.44
CA SER A 466 -15.56 21.22 -0.73
C SER A 466 -16.38 22.34 -1.37
N PRO A 467 -17.62 22.10 -1.84
CA PRO A 467 -18.40 23.14 -2.48
C PRO A 467 -18.44 24.32 -1.53
N GLN A 468 -17.80 25.43 -1.92
CA GLN A 468 -17.85 26.64 -1.12
C GLN A 468 -19.33 26.94 -0.90
N PRO A 469 -19.78 27.20 0.34
CA PRO A 469 -21.14 27.64 0.55
C PRO A 469 -21.30 28.91 -0.27
N SER A 470 -22.12 28.84 -1.32
CA SER A 470 -22.50 30.01 -2.10
C SER A 470 -22.98 31.07 -1.12
N SER A 471 -22.44 32.28 -1.22
CA SER A 471 -22.73 33.39 -0.28
C SER A 471 -24.16 33.94 -0.39
N GLU A 472 -25.06 33.19 -1.01
CA GLU A 472 -26.48 33.42 -1.16
C GLU A 472 -27.23 32.37 -0.31
N HIS A 473 -28.18 32.83 0.51
CA HIS A 473 -28.95 32.05 1.50
C HIS A 473 -28.32 31.77 2.89
N PHE A 474 -27.79 32.82 3.54
CA PHE A 474 -27.68 32.90 5.01
C PHE A 474 -28.78 33.80 5.64
N LEU A 475 -30.01 33.75 5.10
CA LEU A 475 -31.15 34.58 5.57
C LEU A 475 -32.38 33.78 6.06
N ASP A 476 -32.44 32.46 5.85
CA ASP A 476 -33.54 31.60 6.30
C ASP A 476 -33.10 30.63 7.42
N GLN A 477 -32.34 31.13 8.41
CA GLN A 477 -31.89 30.30 9.54
C GLN A 477 -32.83 30.32 10.75
N ASP A 478 -33.86 31.19 10.74
CA ASP A 478 -34.84 31.35 11.82
C ASP A 478 -36.12 30.50 11.64
N CYS A 479 -36.25 29.73 10.56
CA CYS A 479 -37.39 28.84 10.32
C CYS A 479 -36.94 27.39 10.08
N VAL A 480 -36.92 26.58 11.14
CA VAL A 480 -36.74 25.12 11.04
C VAL A 480 -38.09 24.48 10.73
N ASP A 481 -38.58 24.71 9.51
CA ASP A 481 -39.80 24.08 9.00
C ASP A 481 -39.53 22.68 8.42
N ASP A 482 -40.60 21.98 8.05
CA ASP A 482 -40.48 20.65 7.46
C ASP A 482 -39.82 20.69 6.07
N MET A 483 -39.87 21.81 5.33
CA MET A 483 -39.10 21.97 4.09
C MET A 483 -37.60 22.07 4.35
N TYR A 484 -37.16 22.72 5.44
CA TYR A 484 -35.76 22.75 5.86
C TYR A 484 -35.30 21.35 6.24
N ARG A 485 -36.11 20.60 7.00
CA ARG A 485 -35.83 19.20 7.37
C ARG A 485 -35.77 18.29 6.15
N GLU A 486 -36.67 18.45 5.20
CA GLU A 486 -36.69 17.69 3.95
C GLU A 486 -35.47 18.03 3.08
N ARG A 487 -35.12 19.31 2.91
CA ARG A 487 -33.88 19.75 2.22
C ARG A 487 -32.61 19.33 2.96
N LEU A 488 -32.63 19.19 4.29
CA LEU A 488 -31.50 18.70 5.07
C LEU A 488 -31.38 17.18 4.93
N SER A 489 -32.48 16.44 5.04
CA SER A 489 -32.57 15.01 4.75
C SER A 489 -32.04 14.71 3.34
N HIS A 490 -32.50 15.43 2.32
CA HIS A 490 -32.07 15.28 0.93
C HIS A 490 -30.59 15.68 0.68
N ARG A 491 -29.97 16.46 1.58
CA ARG A 491 -28.53 16.77 1.57
C ARG A 491 -27.68 15.76 2.35
N LEU A 492 -28.24 15.13 3.37
CA LEU A 492 -27.59 14.13 4.22
C LEU A 492 -27.74 12.69 3.69
N GLN A 493 -28.77 12.43 2.88
CA GLN A 493 -28.91 11.18 2.15
C GLN A 493 -27.70 10.97 1.22
N PRO A 494 -27.11 9.76 1.20
CA PRO A 494 -26.12 9.41 0.19
C PRO A 494 -26.73 9.63 -1.20
N ARG A 495 -26.05 10.39 -2.06
CA ARG A 495 -26.48 10.58 -3.45
C ARG A 495 -26.39 9.24 -4.20
N MET A 496 -27.47 8.47 -4.18
CA MET A 496 -27.63 7.27 -4.98
C MET A 496 -27.83 7.67 -6.44
N SER A 497 -26.73 7.84 -7.17
CA SER A 497 -26.76 7.92 -8.64
C SER A 497 -27.55 6.72 -9.18
N SER A 498 -28.64 6.98 -9.90
CA SER A 498 -29.63 5.95 -10.29
C SER A 498 -28.96 4.70 -10.89
N PRO A 499 -29.36 3.48 -10.50
CA PRO A 499 -28.65 2.25 -10.86
C PRO A 499 -28.83 1.80 -12.32
N ASN A 500 -29.38 2.64 -13.19
CA ASN A 500 -29.68 2.30 -14.58
C ASN A 500 -28.40 1.97 -15.36
N LEU A 501 -28.26 0.70 -15.76
CA LEU A 501 -27.24 0.26 -16.71
C LEU A 501 -27.42 0.92 -18.09
N PRO A 502 -26.35 1.01 -18.91
CA PRO A 502 -26.46 1.41 -20.31
C PRO A 502 -27.36 0.49 -21.16
N SER A 503 -27.67 0.92 -22.40
CA SER A 503 -28.49 0.16 -23.34
C SER A 503 -27.88 -1.20 -23.72
N ALA A 504 -28.73 -2.13 -24.14
CA ALA A 504 -28.35 -3.45 -24.66
C ALA A 504 -27.25 -3.36 -25.73
N GLU A 505 -27.39 -2.42 -26.66
CA GLU A 505 -26.45 -2.16 -27.75
C GLU A 505 -25.05 -1.78 -27.23
N PHE A 506 -24.98 -0.92 -26.20
CA PHE A 506 -23.71 -0.52 -25.59
C PHE A 506 -23.06 -1.69 -24.86
N LEU A 507 -23.84 -2.46 -24.09
CA LEU A 507 -23.34 -3.64 -23.40
C LEU A 507 -22.84 -4.69 -24.42
N ASN A 508 -23.61 -4.98 -25.47
CA ASN A 508 -23.20 -5.88 -26.55
C ASN A 508 -21.93 -5.40 -27.26
N LEU A 509 -21.75 -4.10 -27.50
CA LEU A 509 -20.50 -3.55 -28.02
C LEU A 509 -19.33 -3.79 -27.06
N CYS A 510 -19.50 -3.54 -25.77
CA CYS A 510 -18.46 -3.80 -24.78
C CYS A 510 -18.09 -5.30 -24.72
N VAL A 511 -19.07 -6.22 -24.76
CA VAL A 511 -18.80 -7.66 -24.78
C VAL A 511 -18.05 -8.06 -26.06
N LYS A 512 -18.44 -7.53 -27.23
CA LYS A 512 -17.72 -7.73 -28.50
C LYS A 512 -16.25 -7.30 -28.38
N LEU A 513 -15.99 -6.12 -27.80
CA LEU A 513 -14.64 -5.61 -27.61
C LEU A 513 -13.84 -6.38 -26.56
N TYR A 514 -14.47 -6.86 -25.48
CA TYR A 514 -13.81 -7.72 -24.48
C TYR A 514 -13.29 -9.02 -25.10
N PHE A 515 -14.15 -9.82 -25.75
CA PHE A 515 -13.73 -11.08 -26.39
C PHE A 515 -12.86 -10.83 -27.63
N SER A 516 -13.13 -9.71 -28.29
CA SER A 516 -12.36 -8.96 -29.27
C SER A 516 -10.85 -8.82 -29.05
N ARG A 517 -10.56 -8.15 -27.94
CA ARG A 517 -9.33 -7.39 -27.72
C ARG A 517 -8.67 -7.75 -26.39
N PHE A 518 -9.46 -7.95 -25.33
CA PHE A 518 -8.94 -8.22 -23.99
C PHE A 518 -8.75 -9.71 -23.69
N ASN A 519 -9.77 -10.55 -23.95
CA ASN A 519 -9.71 -11.97 -23.63
C ASN A 519 -8.56 -12.72 -24.35
N PRO A 520 -8.09 -12.34 -25.56
CA PRO A 520 -6.87 -12.91 -26.16
C PRO A 520 -5.58 -12.52 -25.44
N VAL A 521 -5.57 -11.41 -24.68
CA VAL A 521 -4.41 -10.92 -23.92
C VAL A 521 -4.43 -11.43 -22.47
N MET A 522 -5.61 -11.51 -21.85
CA MET A 522 -5.81 -12.08 -20.52
C MET A 522 -7.03 -13.02 -20.52
N PRO A 523 -6.85 -14.28 -20.95
CA PRO A 523 -7.91 -15.27 -21.13
C PRO A 523 -8.44 -15.84 -19.80
N LEU A 524 -9.26 -15.05 -19.09
CA LEU A 524 -9.91 -15.47 -17.84
C LEU A 524 -11.27 -16.14 -18.05
N ILE A 525 -11.88 -15.92 -19.22
CA ILE A 525 -13.20 -16.46 -19.58
C ILE A 525 -13.05 -17.39 -20.79
N HIS A 526 -13.55 -18.61 -20.65
CA HIS A 526 -13.63 -19.59 -21.74
C HIS A 526 -14.76 -19.20 -22.70
N ALA A 527 -14.42 -18.42 -23.72
CA ALA A 527 -15.40 -17.80 -24.64
C ALA A 527 -16.38 -18.80 -25.28
N PRO A 528 -15.99 -20.02 -25.72
CA PRO A 528 -16.91 -20.97 -26.34
C PRO A 528 -18.04 -21.46 -25.41
N SER A 529 -17.81 -21.50 -24.09
CA SER A 529 -18.82 -21.94 -23.10
C SER A 529 -19.53 -20.80 -22.37
N PHE A 530 -19.07 -19.54 -22.51
CA PHE A 530 -19.70 -18.41 -21.85
C PHE A 530 -21.06 -18.07 -22.49
N ARG A 531 -22.08 -17.85 -21.66
CA ARG A 531 -23.46 -17.47 -22.04
C ARG A 531 -23.93 -16.42 -21.02
N PRO A 532 -24.27 -15.18 -21.40
CA PRO A 532 -24.78 -14.18 -20.46
C PRO A 532 -26.08 -14.66 -19.79
N SER A 533 -26.13 -14.58 -18.47
CA SER A 533 -27.33 -14.90 -17.68
C SER A 533 -27.42 -14.02 -16.43
N SER A 534 -28.53 -14.10 -15.71
CA SER A 534 -28.67 -13.49 -14.39
C SER A 534 -27.73 -14.09 -13.35
N GLU A 535 -27.29 -15.34 -13.53
CA GLU A 535 -26.40 -16.06 -12.60
C GLU A 535 -24.95 -15.55 -12.68
N ASN A 536 -24.47 -15.24 -13.89
CA ASN A 536 -23.14 -14.66 -14.14
C ASN A 536 -23.16 -13.15 -14.40
N ALA A 537 -24.23 -12.46 -13.96
CA ALA A 537 -24.43 -11.02 -14.07
C ALA A 537 -23.20 -10.18 -13.71
N LEU A 538 -22.50 -10.50 -12.61
CA LEU A 538 -21.30 -9.78 -12.18
C LEU A 538 -20.14 -9.92 -13.18
N VAL A 539 -19.97 -11.11 -13.77
CA VAL A 539 -18.95 -11.36 -14.81
C VAL A 539 -19.30 -10.59 -16.09
N LEU A 540 -20.58 -10.53 -16.45
CA LEU A 540 -21.03 -9.71 -17.58
C LEU A 540 -20.74 -8.21 -17.34
N LEU A 541 -20.96 -7.69 -16.13
CA LEU A 541 -20.63 -6.30 -15.80
C LEU A 541 -19.13 -6.03 -15.86
N SER A 542 -18.28 -6.95 -15.36
CA SER A 542 -16.82 -6.79 -15.43
C SER A 542 -16.29 -6.86 -16.86
N ILE A 543 -16.84 -7.76 -17.68
CA ILE A 543 -16.62 -7.81 -19.14
C ILE A 543 -16.97 -6.46 -19.76
N CYS A 544 -18.15 -5.90 -19.42
CA CYS A 544 -18.63 -4.64 -19.97
C CYS A 544 -17.80 -3.42 -19.52
N SER A 545 -17.26 -3.40 -18.29
CA SER A 545 -16.43 -2.28 -17.83
C SER A 545 -15.10 -2.21 -18.59
N ILE A 546 -14.40 -3.33 -18.76
CA ILE A 546 -13.20 -3.43 -19.59
C ILE A 546 -13.51 -3.11 -21.06
N GLY A 547 -14.57 -3.71 -21.62
CA GLY A 547 -14.98 -3.49 -23.00
C GLY A 547 -15.26 -2.03 -23.35
N ALA A 548 -15.66 -1.22 -22.37
CA ALA A 548 -15.90 0.21 -22.56
C ALA A 548 -14.61 1.04 -22.78
N LEU A 549 -13.46 0.58 -22.28
CA LEU A 549 -12.17 1.26 -22.50
C LEU A 549 -11.77 1.22 -23.99
N PHE A 550 -11.98 0.07 -24.64
CA PHE A 550 -11.70 -0.13 -26.07
C PHE A 550 -12.58 0.67 -27.03
N ILE A 551 -13.64 1.34 -26.56
CA ILE A 551 -14.47 2.22 -27.39
C ILE A 551 -13.73 3.54 -27.70
N GLY A 552 -12.73 3.92 -26.89
CA GLY A 552 -11.89 5.08 -27.18
C GLY A 552 -12.59 6.45 -27.12
N THR A 553 -13.73 6.56 -26.43
CA THR A 553 -14.45 7.83 -26.22
C THR A 553 -14.64 8.11 -24.74
N ALA A 554 -14.49 9.38 -24.34
CA ALA A 554 -14.67 9.80 -22.94
C ALA A 554 -16.07 9.43 -22.38
N SER A 555 -17.11 9.47 -23.23
CA SER A 555 -18.47 9.05 -22.85
C SER A 555 -18.55 7.55 -22.53
N ALA A 556 -17.86 6.70 -23.30
CA ALA A 556 -17.76 5.28 -23.02
C ALA A 556 -16.93 5.01 -21.74
N ALA A 557 -15.81 5.69 -21.55
CA ALA A 557 -14.99 5.57 -20.33
C ALA A 557 -15.80 5.93 -19.07
N VAL A 558 -16.62 6.99 -19.10
CA VAL A 558 -17.53 7.36 -17.99
C VAL A 558 -18.59 6.28 -17.74
N LYS A 559 -19.18 5.69 -18.80
CA LYS A 559 -20.12 4.56 -18.66
C LYS A 559 -19.43 3.32 -18.07
N GLY A 560 -18.24 2.96 -18.55
CA GLY A 560 -17.42 1.86 -18.02
C GLY A 560 -17.09 2.04 -16.55
N ARG A 561 -16.71 3.26 -16.14
CA ARG A 561 -16.45 3.62 -14.74
C ARG A 561 -17.69 3.46 -13.86
N ARG A 562 -18.87 3.87 -14.36
CA ARG A 562 -20.14 3.65 -13.65
C ARG A 562 -20.46 2.16 -13.49
N ILE A 563 -20.25 1.35 -14.53
CA ILE A 563 -20.41 -0.11 -14.47
C ILE A 563 -19.45 -0.71 -13.42
N PHE A 564 -18.17 -0.33 -13.41
CA PHE A 564 -17.18 -0.77 -12.43
C PHE A 564 -17.56 -0.39 -10.98
N GLN A 565 -18.04 0.84 -10.76
CA GLN A 565 -18.49 1.29 -9.44
C GLN A 565 -19.75 0.55 -8.95
N ILE A 566 -20.65 0.15 -9.86
CA ILE A 566 -21.80 -0.70 -9.54
C ILE A 566 -21.32 -2.13 -9.21
N LEU A 567 -20.45 -2.69 -10.06
CA LEU A 567 -19.83 -4.01 -9.90
C LEU A 567 -19.16 -4.17 -8.54
N ASN A 568 -18.26 -3.25 -8.16
CA ASN A 568 -17.52 -3.37 -6.89
C ASN A 568 -18.46 -3.37 -5.68
N LYS A 569 -19.48 -2.51 -5.68
CA LYS A 569 -20.49 -2.48 -4.61
C LYS A 569 -21.29 -3.79 -4.58
N ALA A 570 -21.70 -4.30 -5.73
CA ALA A 570 -22.45 -5.56 -5.81
C ALA A 570 -21.61 -6.78 -5.38
N VAL A 571 -20.33 -6.84 -5.77
CA VAL A 571 -19.37 -7.87 -5.31
C VAL A 571 -19.22 -7.81 -3.78
N LEU A 572 -18.97 -6.63 -3.21
CA LEU A 572 -18.82 -6.45 -1.76
C LEU A 572 -20.13 -6.69 -0.97
N ALA A 573 -21.30 -6.47 -1.57
CA ALA A 573 -22.59 -6.74 -0.94
C ALA A 573 -23.00 -8.23 -1.01
N SER A 574 -22.53 -9.00 -2.00
CA SER A 574 -23.04 -10.35 -2.28
C SER A 574 -22.04 -11.50 -2.09
N TRP A 575 -20.77 -11.22 -1.83
CA TRP A 575 -19.70 -12.25 -1.82
C TRP A 575 -20.02 -13.48 -0.97
N GLU A 576 -20.58 -13.30 0.24
CA GLU A 576 -20.92 -14.43 1.12
C GLU A 576 -21.89 -15.42 0.47
N ASN A 577 -22.88 -14.92 -0.28
CA ASN A 577 -23.87 -15.75 -0.96
C ASN A 577 -23.22 -16.56 -2.09
N TYR A 578 -22.30 -15.96 -2.85
CA TYR A 578 -21.59 -16.66 -3.93
C TYR A 578 -20.62 -17.71 -3.37
N ILE A 579 -19.84 -17.37 -2.33
CA ILE A 579 -18.89 -18.31 -1.70
C ILE A 579 -19.61 -19.49 -1.01
N ARG A 580 -20.81 -19.29 -0.45
CA ARG A 580 -21.60 -20.37 0.17
C ARG A 580 -22.34 -21.28 -0.82
N ARG A 581 -22.62 -20.83 -2.05
CA ARG A 581 -23.45 -21.58 -3.02
C ARG A 581 -22.71 -22.71 -3.73
N GLY A 582 -21.42 -22.54 -4.02
CA GLY A 582 -20.64 -23.56 -4.71
C GLY A 582 -19.33 -23.03 -5.30
N SER A 583 -18.53 -23.94 -5.85
CA SER A 583 -17.26 -23.59 -6.49
C SER A 583 -17.44 -22.83 -7.82
N VAL A 584 -18.57 -23.03 -8.52
CA VAL A 584 -18.86 -22.37 -9.81
C VAL A 584 -19.29 -20.91 -9.59
N GLU A 585 -20.12 -20.66 -8.58
CA GLU A 585 -20.56 -19.35 -8.14
C GLU A 585 -19.39 -18.56 -7.54
N ALA A 586 -18.58 -19.21 -6.68
CA ALA A 586 -17.35 -18.63 -6.15
C ALA A 586 -16.37 -18.25 -7.27
N LEU A 587 -16.13 -19.15 -8.24
CA LEU A 587 -15.30 -18.86 -9.41
C LEU A 587 -15.83 -17.65 -10.18
N SER A 588 -17.14 -17.57 -10.42
CA SER A 588 -17.78 -16.47 -11.14
C SER A 588 -17.61 -15.13 -10.41
N LEU A 589 -17.79 -15.10 -9.08
CA LEU A 589 -17.54 -13.90 -8.27
C LEU A 589 -16.07 -13.46 -8.37
N ILE A 590 -15.13 -14.38 -8.22
CA ILE A 590 -13.69 -14.07 -8.21
C ILE A 590 -13.22 -13.65 -9.62
N GLN A 591 -13.75 -14.26 -10.69
CA GLN A 591 -13.54 -13.79 -12.07
C GLN A 591 -14.04 -12.37 -12.25
N ALA A 592 -15.27 -12.06 -11.82
CA ALA A 592 -15.85 -10.73 -11.92
C ALA A 592 -15.02 -9.68 -11.16
N ALA A 593 -14.61 -10.00 -9.94
CA ALA A 593 -13.77 -9.13 -9.12
C ALA A 593 -12.38 -8.91 -9.74
N THR A 594 -11.75 -9.97 -10.26
CA THR A 594 -10.41 -9.90 -10.87
C THR A 594 -10.44 -9.09 -12.17
N ILE A 595 -11.39 -9.33 -13.08
CA ILE A 595 -11.57 -8.52 -14.30
C ILE A 595 -11.86 -7.05 -13.92
N GLY A 596 -12.64 -6.83 -12.84
CA GLY A 596 -12.84 -5.52 -12.24
C GLY A 596 -11.54 -4.85 -11.80
N GLN A 597 -10.63 -5.57 -11.13
CA GLN A 597 -9.32 -5.02 -10.75
C GLN A 597 -8.51 -4.56 -11.97
N THR A 598 -8.53 -5.30 -13.08
CA THR A 598 -7.85 -4.86 -14.31
C THR A 598 -8.44 -3.55 -14.83
N PHE A 599 -9.76 -3.34 -14.73
CA PHE A 599 -10.37 -2.05 -15.08
C PHE A 599 -9.85 -0.95 -14.14
N GLY A 600 -9.87 -1.19 -12.82
CA GLY A 600 -9.43 -0.21 -11.83
C GLY A 600 -7.99 0.27 -12.06
N MET A 601 -7.09 -0.66 -12.38
CA MET A 601 -5.69 -0.34 -12.74
C MET A 601 -5.56 0.47 -14.04
N LEU A 602 -6.39 0.20 -15.04
CA LEU A 602 -6.33 0.86 -16.37
C LEU A 602 -7.18 2.14 -16.48
N SER A 603 -8.04 2.40 -15.49
CA SER A 603 -9.07 3.45 -15.44
C SER A 603 -8.58 4.91 -15.46
N GLY A 604 -7.28 5.14 -15.24
CA GLY A 604 -6.65 6.45 -15.11
C GLY A 604 -7.01 7.27 -13.87
N GLN A 605 -7.88 6.74 -12.98
CA GLN A 605 -8.35 7.44 -11.79
C GLN A 605 -7.71 6.87 -10.53
N SER A 606 -7.12 7.76 -9.74
CA SER A 606 -6.47 7.41 -8.47
C SER A 606 -7.42 6.73 -7.49
N GLN A 607 -8.70 7.11 -7.48
CA GLN A 607 -9.70 6.47 -6.63
C GLN A 607 -9.97 5.02 -7.03
N ASP A 608 -10.16 4.76 -8.33
CA ASP A 608 -10.42 3.41 -8.87
C ASP A 608 -9.18 2.51 -8.67
N LEU A 609 -7.96 3.06 -8.77
CA LEU A 609 -6.69 2.35 -8.55
C LEU A 609 -6.45 2.05 -7.05
N CYS A 610 -6.60 3.03 -6.15
CA CYS A 610 -6.47 2.82 -4.70
C CYS A 610 -7.52 1.85 -4.16
N LEU A 611 -8.77 1.93 -4.64
CA LEU A 611 -9.81 0.95 -4.32
C LEU A 611 -9.38 -0.47 -4.73
N THR A 612 -8.73 -0.60 -5.89
CA THR A 612 -8.27 -1.89 -6.43
C THR A 612 -7.17 -2.51 -5.59
N GLU A 613 -6.21 -1.71 -5.12
CA GLU A 613 -5.16 -2.11 -4.19
C GLU A 613 -5.77 -2.64 -2.88
N SER A 614 -6.60 -1.82 -2.24
CA SER A 614 -7.08 -2.09 -0.87
C SER A 614 -7.99 -3.33 -0.80
N PHE A 615 -8.61 -3.74 -1.91
CA PHE A 615 -9.44 -4.95 -1.99
C PHE A 615 -8.74 -6.17 -2.63
N HIS A 616 -7.49 -6.06 -3.11
CA HIS A 616 -6.80 -7.20 -3.72
C HIS A 616 -6.62 -8.38 -2.75
N GLY A 617 -6.22 -8.10 -1.51
CA GLY A 617 -6.10 -9.10 -0.45
C GLY A 617 -7.41 -9.84 -0.15
N THR A 618 -8.55 -9.17 -0.32
CA THR A 618 -9.88 -9.79 -0.17
C THR A 618 -10.17 -10.80 -1.28
N ILE A 619 -9.85 -10.46 -2.54
CA ILE A 619 -10.04 -11.36 -3.69
C ILE A 619 -9.10 -12.57 -3.57
N VAL A 620 -7.87 -12.36 -3.13
CA VAL A 620 -6.92 -13.45 -2.80
C VAL A 620 -7.46 -14.34 -1.67
N ALA A 621 -8.08 -13.77 -0.63
CA ALA A 621 -8.70 -14.54 0.45
C ALA A 621 -9.89 -15.38 -0.05
N TRP A 622 -10.77 -14.83 -0.89
CA TRP A 622 -11.86 -15.58 -1.53
C TRP A 622 -11.33 -16.72 -2.41
N ALA A 623 -10.29 -16.48 -3.21
CA ALA A 623 -9.65 -17.52 -4.03
C ALA A 623 -8.97 -18.63 -3.19
N ARG A 624 -8.45 -18.30 -2.00
CA ARG A 624 -7.98 -19.30 -1.01
C ARG A 624 -9.16 -20.10 -0.42
N GLN A 625 -10.23 -19.43 -0.02
CA GLN A 625 -11.42 -20.06 0.56
C GLN A 625 -12.16 -20.98 -0.44
N ALA A 626 -12.24 -20.58 -1.71
CA ALA A 626 -12.77 -21.37 -2.81
C ALA A 626 -11.81 -22.51 -3.26
N GLY A 627 -10.62 -22.62 -2.65
CA GLY A 627 -9.66 -23.69 -2.92
C GLY A 627 -8.91 -23.58 -4.25
N LEU A 628 -8.98 -22.45 -4.96
CA LEU A 628 -8.42 -22.31 -6.31
C LEU A 628 -6.90 -22.56 -6.36
N PHE A 629 -6.17 -22.13 -5.34
CA PHE A 629 -4.71 -22.35 -5.20
C PHE A 629 -4.31 -23.83 -4.98
N ASN A 630 -5.27 -24.73 -4.73
CA ASN A 630 -5.02 -26.16 -4.62
C ASN A 630 -5.01 -26.86 -5.99
N MET A 631 -5.59 -26.25 -7.03
CA MET A 631 -5.63 -26.80 -8.37
C MET A 631 -4.26 -26.63 -9.04
N ARG A 632 -3.67 -27.74 -9.53
CA ARG A 632 -2.30 -27.77 -10.07
C ARG A 632 -2.21 -28.03 -11.57
N ASP A 633 -3.15 -28.81 -12.08
CA ASP A 633 -3.31 -29.14 -13.50
C ASP A 633 -4.82 -29.34 -13.76
N SER A 634 -5.29 -28.89 -14.93
CA SER A 634 -6.68 -29.05 -15.36
C SER A 634 -6.94 -30.39 -16.03
N LEU A 635 -5.94 -30.99 -16.69
CA LEU A 635 -6.09 -32.25 -17.43
C LEU A 635 -6.35 -33.45 -16.50
N GLY A 636 -5.79 -33.45 -15.29
CA GLY A 636 -6.10 -34.43 -14.25
C GLY A 636 -7.58 -34.49 -13.84
N THR A 637 -8.41 -33.51 -14.20
CA THR A 637 -9.88 -33.56 -13.98
C THR A 637 -10.64 -34.43 -14.99
N ILE A 638 -9.95 -34.97 -16.00
CA ILE A 638 -10.52 -35.76 -17.10
C ILE A 638 -10.46 -37.26 -16.77
N ASP A 639 -9.36 -37.74 -16.18
CA ASP A 639 -9.02 -39.17 -16.12
C ASP A 639 -9.85 -39.99 -15.11
N GLY A 640 -10.79 -39.36 -14.37
CA GLY A 640 -11.65 -40.00 -13.36
C GLY A 640 -13.09 -40.33 -13.80
N ASP A 641 -13.49 -40.03 -15.04
CA ASP A 641 -14.91 -39.87 -15.40
C ASP A 641 -15.35 -40.69 -16.63
N GLY A 642 -15.11 -42.00 -16.58
CA GLY A 642 -15.34 -42.94 -17.68
C GLY A 642 -16.81 -43.20 -18.10
N GLY A 643 -17.75 -42.33 -17.72
CA GLY A 643 -19.17 -42.46 -18.01
C GLY A 643 -19.91 -41.17 -18.40
N SER A 644 -19.24 -40.01 -18.45
CA SER A 644 -19.89 -38.73 -18.78
C SER A 644 -19.84 -38.39 -20.28
N SER A 645 -20.68 -37.44 -20.72
CA SER A 645 -20.69 -37.00 -22.11
C SER A 645 -19.46 -36.13 -22.43
N PRO A 646 -18.91 -36.18 -23.67
CA PRO A 646 -17.75 -35.35 -24.04
C PRO A 646 -17.99 -33.85 -23.79
N GLU A 647 -19.22 -33.38 -24.00
CA GLU A 647 -19.66 -32.00 -23.77
C GLU A 647 -19.59 -31.61 -22.28
N TYR A 648 -19.98 -32.51 -21.38
CA TYR A 648 -19.88 -32.28 -19.93
C TYR A 648 -18.42 -32.28 -19.46
N ALA A 649 -17.62 -33.24 -19.93
CA ALA A 649 -16.20 -33.33 -19.61
C ALA A 649 -15.43 -32.08 -20.07
N TRP A 650 -15.69 -31.60 -21.29
CA TRP A 650 -15.10 -30.36 -21.83
C TRP A 650 -15.48 -29.13 -21.00
N LYS A 651 -16.76 -28.96 -20.64
CA LYS A 651 -17.22 -27.84 -19.80
C LYS A 651 -16.59 -27.85 -18.40
N ARG A 652 -16.50 -29.02 -17.75
CA ARG A 652 -15.85 -29.15 -16.44
C ARG A 652 -14.34 -28.86 -16.53
N TRP A 653 -13.67 -29.36 -17.56
CA TRP A 653 -12.26 -29.04 -17.82
C TRP A 653 -12.06 -27.54 -18.04
N ALA A 654 -12.93 -26.89 -18.83
CA ALA A 654 -12.83 -25.45 -19.11
C ALA A 654 -12.99 -24.60 -17.84
N GLN A 655 -13.84 -25.01 -16.89
CA GLN A 655 -13.95 -24.37 -15.57
C GLN A 655 -12.69 -24.56 -14.72
N ALA A 656 -12.07 -25.75 -14.75
CA ALA A 656 -10.81 -26.02 -14.07
C ALA A 656 -9.65 -25.19 -14.67
N GLU A 657 -9.53 -25.16 -15.98
CA GLU A 657 -8.52 -24.37 -16.69
C GLU A 657 -8.71 -22.86 -16.47
N ALA A 658 -9.96 -22.36 -16.46
CA ALA A 658 -10.27 -20.99 -16.10
C ALA A 658 -9.89 -20.65 -14.64
N SER A 659 -10.03 -21.60 -13.71
CA SER A 659 -9.59 -21.45 -12.31
C SER A 659 -8.07 -21.32 -12.20
N ILE A 660 -7.32 -22.12 -12.96
CA ILE A 660 -5.85 -22.03 -13.05
C ILE A 660 -5.43 -20.68 -13.63
N ARG A 661 -6.03 -20.27 -14.74
CA ARG A 661 -5.75 -18.98 -15.41
C ARG A 661 -6.06 -17.79 -14.49
N LEU A 662 -7.11 -17.88 -13.69
CA LEU A 662 -7.46 -16.88 -12.67
C LEU A 662 -6.41 -16.78 -11.55
N VAL A 663 -5.88 -17.90 -11.07
CA VAL A 663 -4.76 -17.89 -10.09
C VAL A 663 -3.51 -17.24 -10.68
N LEU A 664 -3.16 -17.53 -11.93
CA LEU A 664 -2.05 -16.86 -12.63
C LEU A 664 -2.30 -15.35 -12.81
N ALA A 665 -3.54 -14.94 -13.05
CA ALA A 665 -3.92 -13.52 -13.14
C ALA A 665 -3.78 -12.80 -11.80
N LEU A 666 -4.15 -13.44 -10.69
CA LEU A 666 -3.93 -12.90 -9.35
C LEU A 666 -2.44 -12.69 -9.05
N HIS A 667 -1.55 -13.58 -9.51
CA HIS A 667 -0.10 -13.36 -9.41
C HIS A 667 0.37 -12.14 -10.24
N VAL A 668 -0.14 -11.96 -11.46
CA VAL A 668 0.15 -10.76 -12.27
C VAL A 668 -0.35 -9.48 -11.58
N HIS A 669 -1.58 -9.48 -11.06
CA HIS A 669 -2.16 -8.33 -10.36
C HIS A 669 -1.40 -7.98 -9.07
N ASP A 670 -1.04 -8.97 -8.27
CA ASP A 670 -0.25 -8.78 -7.04
C ASP A 670 1.11 -8.12 -7.33
N THR A 671 1.76 -8.54 -8.43
CA THR A 671 3.01 -7.93 -8.92
C THR A 671 2.82 -6.47 -9.32
N GLU A 672 1.80 -6.17 -10.13
CA GLU A 672 1.54 -4.81 -10.61
C GLU A 672 1.18 -3.86 -9.48
N LEU A 673 0.38 -4.31 -8.50
CA LEU A 673 0.02 -3.51 -7.33
C LEU A 673 1.24 -3.28 -6.41
N ALA A 674 1.94 -4.34 -6.01
CA ALA A 674 3.13 -4.26 -5.15
C ALA A 674 4.19 -3.32 -5.73
N THR A 675 4.40 -3.34 -7.05
CA THR A 675 5.40 -2.50 -7.71
C THR A 675 4.88 -1.12 -8.17
N THR A 676 3.57 -0.86 -8.10
CA THR A 676 2.97 0.48 -8.30
C THR A 676 2.90 1.27 -6.99
N PHE A 677 2.66 0.58 -5.87
CA PHE A 677 2.54 1.17 -4.54
C PHE A 677 3.79 1.00 -3.66
N HIS A 678 4.80 0.28 -4.15
CA HIS A 678 6.09 0.02 -3.48
C HIS A 678 5.96 -0.69 -2.13
N HIS A 679 5.10 -1.72 -2.07
CA HIS A 679 4.92 -2.60 -0.91
C HIS A 679 5.33 -4.06 -1.23
N GLU A 680 5.33 -4.93 -0.23
CA GLU A 680 5.58 -6.38 -0.39
C GLU A 680 4.38 -7.08 -1.08
N PRO A 681 4.61 -8.08 -1.95
CA PRO A 681 3.53 -8.86 -2.57
C PRO A 681 2.73 -9.71 -1.56
N LEU A 682 1.42 -9.88 -1.77
CA LEU A 682 0.53 -10.68 -0.92
C LEU A 682 0.58 -12.19 -1.23
N LEU A 683 1.13 -12.56 -2.38
CA LEU A 683 1.37 -13.92 -2.84
C LEU A 683 2.86 -14.24 -2.83
N ARG A 684 3.20 -15.52 -2.56
CA ARG A 684 4.59 -16.00 -2.73
C ARG A 684 4.80 -16.44 -4.18
N HIS A 685 5.62 -15.70 -4.90
CA HIS A 685 5.80 -15.81 -6.36
C HIS A 685 6.79 -16.89 -6.84
N THR A 686 6.99 -17.94 -6.05
CA THR A 686 7.88 -19.04 -6.44
C THR A 686 7.35 -19.76 -7.69
N VAL A 687 8.11 -19.78 -8.79
CA VAL A 687 7.70 -20.43 -10.07
C VAL A 687 7.27 -21.88 -9.87
N ALA A 688 7.95 -22.65 -9.01
CA ALA A 688 7.59 -24.03 -8.67
C ALA A 688 6.25 -24.18 -7.90
N ARG A 689 5.60 -23.07 -7.52
CA ARG A 689 4.27 -23.00 -6.89
C ARG A 689 3.20 -22.43 -7.82
N LEU A 690 3.52 -22.04 -9.04
CA LEU A 690 2.51 -21.66 -10.03
C LEU A 690 1.79 -22.92 -10.55
N PRO A 691 0.46 -22.88 -10.76
CA PRO A 691 -0.26 -23.99 -11.39
C PRO A 691 0.10 -24.09 -12.87
N GLN A 692 0.05 -25.31 -13.41
CA GLN A 692 0.33 -25.56 -14.82
C GLN A 692 -0.90 -25.21 -15.67
N CYS A 693 -0.73 -24.27 -16.60
CA CYS A 693 -1.78 -23.80 -17.49
C CYS A 693 -1.62 -24.45 -18.87
N CYS A 694 -2.73 -24.88 -19.48
CA CYS A 694 -2.74 -25.40 -20.84
C CYS A 694 -2.52 -24.29 -21.87
N SER A 695 -2.23 -24.66 -23.12
CA SER A 695 -2.04 -23.69 -24.20
C SER A 695 -3.34 -22.95 -24.55
N ASP A 696 -3.20 -21.76 -25.14
CA ASP A 696 -4.33 -20.89 -25.45
C ASP A 696 -5.20 -21.43 -26.60
N GLU A 697 -4.64 -22.25 -27.50
CA GLU A 697 -5.41 -22.96 -28.51
C GLU A 697 -6.32 -24.02 -27.87
N LEU A 698 -5.84 -24.75 -26.85
CA LEU A 698 -6.65 -25.75 -26.16
C LEU A 698 -7.79 -25.09 -25.37
N PHE A 699 -7.54 -23.93 -24.77
CA PHE A 699 -8.55 -23.11 -24.06
C PHE A 699 -9.48 -22.34 -25.00
N SER A 700 -9.16 -22.25 -26.29
CA SER A 700 -10.00 -21.58 -27.30
C SER A 700 -10.79 -22.55 -28.18
N ALA A 701 -10.63 -23.86 -28.00
CA ALA A 701 -11.31 -24.90 -28.77
C ALA A 701 -12.83 -24.67 -28.78
N ALA A 702 -13.44 -24.58 -29.96
CA ALA A 702 -14.83 -24.16 -30.12
C ALA A 702 -15.86 -25.25 -29.74
N SER A 703 -15.43 -26.50 -29.61
CA SER A 703 -16.29 -27.64 -29.27
C SER A 703 -15.56 -28.74 -28.50
N ALA A 704 -16.32 -29.58 -27.79
CA ALA A 704 -15.79 -30.76 -27.11
C ALA A 704 -15.06 -31.75 -28.04
N MET A 705 -15.44 -31.82 -29.33
CA MET A 705 -14.77 -32.69 -30.32
C MET A 705 -13.38 -32.14 -30.70
N GLU A 706 -13.29 -30.84 -30.95
CA GLU A 706 -12.03 -30.15 -31.24
C GLU A 706 -11.08 -30.22 -30.03
N TRP A 707 -11.59 -29.89 -28.84
CA TRP A 707 -10.86 -30.03 -27.58
C TRP A 707 -10.31 -31.44 -27.39
N GLN A 708 -11.13 -32.48 -27.57
CA GLN A 708 -10.68 -33.87 -27.44
C GLN A 708 -9.60 -34.25 -28.48
N SER A 709 -9.66 -33.69 -29.69
CA SER A 709 -8.64 -33.86 -30.73
C SER A 709 -7.31 -33.23 -30.32
N LEU A 710 -7.35 -32.00 -29.78
CA LEU A 710 -6.18 -31.28 -29.27
C LEU A 710 -5.56 -32.00 -28.05
N VAL A 711 -6.35 -32.47 -27.08
CA VAL A 711 -5.87 -33.26 -25.94
C VAL A 711 -5.18 -34.55 -26.40
N ARG A 712 -5.74 -35.28 -27.37
CA ARG A 712 -5.11 -36.49 -27.94
C ARG A 712 -3.79 -36.17 -28.64
N THR A 713 -3.74 -35.07 -29.39
CA THR A 713 -2.54 -34.61 -30.09
C THR A 713 -1.43 -34.24 -29.10
N ALA A 714 -1.78 -33.54 -28.00
CA ALA A 714 -0.88 -33.26 -26.90
C ALA A 714 -0.34 -34.56 -26.26
N LYS A 715 -1.21 -35.46 -25.78
CA LYS A 715 -0.81 -36.74 -25.16
C LYS A 715 0.04 -37.63 -26.09
N SER A 716 -0.20 -37.59 -27.40
CA SER A 716 0.62 -38.34 -28.39
C SER A 716 2.00 -37.73 -28.62
N THR A 717 2.13 -36.40 -28.49
CA THR A 717 3.42 -35.69 -28.64
C THR A 717 4.34 -35.96 -27.45
N GLU A 718 3.77 -36.12 -26.25
CA GLU A 718 4.51 -36.47 -25.02
C GLU A 718 5.26 -37.80 -25.16
N LEU A 719 4.58 -38.84 -25.67
CA LEU A 719 5.12 -40.19 -25.87
C LEU A 719 6.33 -40.26 -26.81
N LEU A 720 6.45 -39.33 -27.76
CA LEU A 720 7.54 -39.30 -28.75
C LEU A 720 8.78 -38.51 -28.28
N SER A 721 8.65 -37.74 -27.19
CA SER A 721 9.67 -36.76 -26.75
C SER A 721 10.68 -37.29 -25.70
N GLY A 722 10.61 -38.59 -25.36
CA GLY A 722 11.35 -39.16 -24.24
C GLY A 722 12.87 -39.21 -24.42
N SER A 723 13.59 -38.33 -23.71
CA SER A 723 15.04 -38.45 -23.45
C SER A 723 15.32 -38.28 -21.94
N PRO A 724 16.05 -39.19 -21.25
CA PRO A 724 16.05 -39.20 -19.77
C PRO A 724 16.97 -38.21 -19.04
N ASP A 725 18.02 -37.68 -19.69
CA ASP A 725 19.26 -37.27 -18.99
C ASP A 725 19.65 -35.78 -19.05
N ALA A 726 18.75 -34.86 -19.39
CA ALA A 726 19.07 -33.44 -19.54
C ALA A 726 18.10 -32.46 -18.84
N TYR A 727 18.03 -32.48 -17.50
CA TYR A 727 17.38 -31.41 -16.72
C TYR A 727 18.15 -31.04 -15.44
N PRO A 728 18.25 -29.74 -15.08
CA PRO A 728 18.93 -29.28 -13.87
C PRO A 728 18.25 -29.75 -12.58
N ARG A 729 19.03 -29.90 -11.50
CA ARG A 729 18.51 -30.25 -10.16
C ARG A 729 17.73 -29.07 -9.58
N GLY A 730 16.41 -29.18 -9.47
CA GLY A 730 15.59 -28.19 -8.76
C GLY A 730 14.09 -28.23 -9.08
N LEU A 731 13.71 -28.67 -10.28
CA LEU A 731 12.30 -28.84 -10.68
C LEU A 731 11.77 -30.24 -10.34
N PRO A 732 10.49 -30.40 -9.96
CA PRO A 732 9.87 -31.70 -9.74
C PRO A 732 9.95 -32.58 -11.00
N ARG A 733 10.30 -33.86 -10.83
CA ARG A 733 10.28 -34.85 -11.93
C ARG A 733 8.83 -35.32 -12.21
N GLY A 734 8.18 -34.74 -13.20
CA GLY A 734 6.89 -35.17 -13.75
C GLY A 734 6.19 -34.06 -14.55
N SER A 735 5.42 -34.41 -15.58
CA SER A 735 4.77 -33.53 -16.60
C SER A 735 5.76 -32.67 -17.43
N GLN A 736 6.10 -32.96 -18.69
CA GLN A 736 5.32 -33.18 -19.94
C GLN A 736 4.85 -31.89 -20.63
N LEU A 737 4.85 -31.89 -21.98
CA LEU A 737 5.09 -30.68 -22.79
C LEU A 737 3.93 -29.71 -23.11
N PRO A 738 2.61 -30.01 -23.01
CA PRO A 738 1.58 -29.08 -23.50
C PRO A 738 1.52 -27.77 -22.69
N HIS A 739 1.83 -27.82 -21.40
CA HIS A 739 1.83 -26.64 -20.52
C HIS A 739 3.02 -25.70 -20.77
N ARG A 740 4.08 -26.14 -21.45
CA ARG A 740 5.24 -25.28 -21.80
C ARG A 740 4.89 -24.15 -22.78
N ARG A 741 3.68 -24.12 -23.36
CA ARG A 741 3.22 -23.11 -24.34
C ARG A 741 2.21 -22.09 -23.81
N SER A 742 1.84 -22.12 -22.53
CA SER A 742 0.88 -21.15 -21.99
C SER A 742 1.51 -19.76 -21.85
N MET A 743 1.02 -18.79 -22.63
CA MET A 743 1.49 -17.41 -22.52
C MET A 743 1.14 -16.78 -21.17
N MET A 744 0.02 -17.22 -20.56
CA MET A 744 -0.39 -16.82 -19.21
C MET A 744 0.59 -17.32 -18.13
N PHE A 745 1.12 -18.54 -18.27
CA PHE A 745 2.15 -19.07 -17.35
C PHE A 745 3.48 -18.32 -17.51
N TRP A 746 3.88 -18.01 -18.75
CA TRP A 746 5.07 -17.20 -19.02
C TRP A 746 4.95 -15.78 -18.43
N TYR A 747 3.76 -15.17 -18.53
CA TYR A 747 3.48 -13.87 -17.93
C TYR A 747 3.58 -13.91 -16.40
N ALA A 748 2.87 -14.84 -15.75
CA ALA A 748 2.87 -14.97 -14.29
C ALA A 748 4.24 -15.35 -13.71
N SER A 749 5.04 -16.17 -14.41
CA SER A 749 6.40 -16.52 -13.98
C SER A 749 7.37 -15.34 -14.07
N LEU A 750 7.30 -14.53 -15.12
CA LEU A 750 8.13 -13.32 -15.25
C LEU A 750 7.69 -12.22 -14.27
N ALA A 751 6.38 -12.00 -14.13
CA ALA A 751 5.82 -11.13 -13.10
C ALA A 751 6.26 -11.59 -11.69
N GLY A 752 6.33 -12.90 -11.45
CA GLY A 752 6.80 -13.44 -10.19
C GLY A 752 8.28 -13.16 -9.88
N ILE A 753 9.14 -13.08 -10.90
CA ILE A 753 10.53 -12.61 -10.73
C ILE A 753 10.54 -11.13 -10.31
N LEU A 754 9.76 -10.29 -10.99
CA LEU A 754 9.61 -8.86 -10.65
C LEU A 754 9.06 -8.66 -9.22
N ALA A 755 8.07 -9.46 -8.79
CA ALA A 755 7.55 -9.40 -7.43
C ALA A 755 8.58 -9.87 -6.39
N SER A 756 9.38 -10.90 -6.68
CA SER A 756 10.47 -11.34 -5.79
C SER A 756 11.58 -10.28 -5.65
N ILE A 757 11.86 -9.57 -6.74
CA ILE A 757 12.77 -8.41 -6.81
C ILE A 757 12.26 -7.20 -5.99
N GLN A 758 10.94 -7.11 -5.80
CA GLN A 758 10.27 -6.11 -4.95
C GLN A 758 10.21 -6.55 -3.48
N GLU A 759 9.89 -7.82 -3.21
CA GLU A 759 9.81 -8.42 -1.87
C GLU A 759 11.09 -8.21 -1.06
N ILE A 760 12.26 -8.42 -1.68
CA ILE A 760 13.56 -8.26 -0.99
C ILE A 760 14.19 -6.87 -1.15
N ARG A 761 13.44 -5.85 -1.59
CA ARG A 761 13.99 -4.54 -1.97
C ARG A 761 14.49 -3.72 -0.77
N GLY A 762 15.74 -3.97 -0.37
CA GLY A 762 16.56 -3.05 0.40
C GLY A 762 17.22 -1.97 -0.47
N ASN A 763 17.74 -0.91 0.15
CA ASN A 763 18.46 0.18 -0.53
C ASN A 763 19.95 0.16 -0.11
N PRO A 764 20.89 -0.27 -0.98
CA PRO A 764 20.72 -1.00 -2.26
C PRO A 764 20.58 -2.53 -2.06
N LEU A 765 20.19 -3.26 -3.13
CA LEU A 765 20.32 -4.73 -3.21
C LEU A 765 21.79 -5.15 -3.16
N CYS A 766 22.09 -6.35 -2.68
CA CYS A 766 23.46 -6.86 -2.68
C CYS A 766 23.81 -7.58 -4.00
N ASP A 767 25.10 -7.68 -4.33
CA ASP A 767 25.56 -8.30 -5.57
C ASP A 767 25.13 -9.77 -5.74
N ALA A 768 24.85 -10.48 -4.64
CA ALA A 768 24.37 -11.86 -4.68
C ALA A 768 22.93 -11.93 -5.20
N ASP A 769 22.04 -11.06 -4.70
CA ASP A 769 20.65 -10.93 -5.15
C ASP A 769 20.61 -10.55 -6.63
N VAL A 770 21.44 -9.57 -7.01
CA VAL A 770 21.52 -9.09 -8.40
C VAL A 770 21.92 -10.20 -9.35
N ARG A 771 22.95 -10.99 -9.01
CA ARG A 771 23.36 -12.17 -9.80
C ARG A 771 22.26 -13.23 -9.87
N GLN A 772 21.64 -13.57 -8.75
CA GLN A 772 20.58 -14.58 -8.70
C GLN A 772 19.40 -14.22 -9.61
N PHE A 773 18.92 -12.98 -9.57
CA PHE A 773 17.83 -12.54 -10.44
C PHE A 773 18.24 -12.38 -11.90
N GLN A 774 19.48 -11.95 -12.18
CA GLN A 774 20.03 -11.93 -13.54
C GLN A 774 20.08 -13.34 -14.14
N GLU A 775 20.51 -14.34 -13.37
CA GLU A 775 20.48 -15.76 -13.78
C GLU A 775 19.05 -16.24 -14.04
N LEU A 776 18.08 -15.92 -13.17
CA LEU A 776 16.67 -16.27 -13.37
C LEU A 776 16.06 -15.61 -14.61
N LEU A 777 16.39 -14.35 -14.91
CA LEU A 777 15.91 -13.63 -16.10
C LEU A 777 16.53 -14.17 -17.40
N LEU A 778 17.81 -14.55 -17.37
CA LEU A 778 18.49 -15.19 -18.49
C LEU A 778 17.94 -16.61 -18.74
N GLN A 779 17.74 -17.39 -17.68
CA GLN A 779 17.14 -18.71 -17.77
C GLN A 779 15.70 -18.64 -18.30
N TRP A 780 14.90 -17.70 -17.79
CA TRP A 780 13.54 -17.45 -18.31
C TRP A 780 13.58 -17.08 -19.79
N HIS A 781 14.51 -16.25 -20.26
CA HIS A 781 14.63 -16.00 -21.70
C HIS A 781 14.99 -17.28 -22.46
N HIS A 782 15.98 -18.03 -22.00
CA HIS A 782 16.45 -19.23 -22.69
C HIS A 782 15.36 -20.30 -22.84
N ASP A 783 14.56 -20.53 -21.79
CA ASP A 783 13.43 -21.49 -21.81
C ASP A 783 12.32 -21.11 -22.80
N HIS A 784 12.22 -19.84 -23.20
CA HIS A 784 11.14 -19.31 -24.05
C HIS A 784 11.61 -18.71 -25.40
N ASP A 785 12.92 -18.67 -25.67
CA ASP A 785 13.53 -18.04 -26.86
C ASP A 785 12.86 -18.47 -28.18
N HIS A 786 12.67 -19.77 -28.40
CA HIS A 786 12.00 -20.28 -29.61
C HIS A 786 10.55 -19.77 -29.80
N ALA A 787 9.82 -19.52 -28.71
CA ALA A 787 8.48 -18.94 -28.80
C ALA A 787 8.53 -17.41 -28.96
N LEU A 788 9.57 -16.77 -28.43
CA LEU A 788 9.85 -15.35 -28.65
C LEU A 788 10.34 -15.02 -30.07
N GLN A 789 10.45 -16.02 -30.96
CA GLN A 789 10.89 -15.86 -32.34
C GLN A 789 9.76 -15.78 -33.38
N ASP A 790 8.51 -16.10 -33.04
CA ASP A 790 7.37 -15.98 -33.96
C ASP A 790 6.55 -14.69 -33.67
N PRO A 791 6.54 -13.70 -34.57
CA PRO A 791 5.82 -12.43 -34.37
C PRO A 791 4.33 -12.57 -34.10
N ARG A 792 3.71 -13.68 -34.51
CA ARG A 792 2.27 -13.96 -34.32
C ARG A 792 1.93 -14.36 -32.88
N HIS A 793 2.94 -14.73 -32.07
CA HIS A 793 2.78 -15.24 -30.70
C HIS A 793 3.22 -14.20 -29.64
N HIS A 794 3.23 -12.91 -29.99
CA HIS A 794 3.64 -11.82 -29.11
C HIS A 794 2.52 -10.90 -28.55
N PRO A 795 1.22 -11.27 -28.47
CA PRO A 795 0.17 -10.30 -28.16
C PRO A 795 0.37 -9.57 -26.81
N ILE A 796 0.86 -10.26 -25.78
CA ILE A 796 1.01 -9.68 -24.43
C ILE A 796 2.30 -8.85 -24.27
N GLY A 797 3.24 -8.86 -25.23
CA GLY A 797 4.44 -8.01 -25.14
C GLY A 797 5.46 -8.37 -24.05
N LEU A 798 5.62 -9.65 -23.70
CA LEU A 798 6.49 -10.12 -22.59
C LEU A 798 7.94 -9.62 -22.61
N VAL A 799 8.50 -9.29 -23.78
CA VAL A 799 9.86 -8.69 -23.90
C VAL A 799 9.93 -7.30 -23.23
N ILE A 800 8.84 -6.52 -23.28
CA ILE A 800 8.72 -5.22 -22.58
C ILE A 800 8.74 -5.45 -21.06
N MET A 801 8.00 -6.45 -20.56
CA MET A 801 8.06 -6.85 -19.14
C MET A 801 9.46 -7.33 -18.72
N TRP A 802 10.15 -8.07 -19.58
CA TRP A 802 11.50 -8.57 -19.28
C TRP A 802 12.51 -7.41 -19.12
N HIS A 803 12.46 -6.42 -20.01
CA HIS A 803 13.23 -5.19 -19.85
C HIS A 803 12.80 -4.38 -18.62
N LEU A 804 11.50 -4.25 -18.32
CA LEU A 804 11.02 -3.59 -17.09
C LEU A 804 11.57 -4.27 -15.84
N THR A 805 11.66 -5.60 -15.84
CA THR A 805 12.16 -6.38 -14.70
C THR A 805 13.67 -6.18 -14.51
N HIS A 806 14.44 -6.03 -15.59
CA HIS A 806 15.83 -5.59 -15.51
C HIS A 806 15.99 -4.12 -15.05
N ILE A 807 15.11 -3.20 -15.46
CA ILE A 807 15.12 -1.82 -14.92
C ILE A 807 14.87 -1.85 -13.41
N ALA A 808 13.88 -2.62 -12.95
CA ALA A 808 13.62 -2.81 -11.53
C ALA A 808 14.81 -3.47 -10.80
N LEU A 809 15.50 -4.43 -11.41
CA LEU A 809 16.70 -5.04 -10.82
C LEU A 809 17.82 -4.02 -10.57
N TYR A 810 18.07 -3.14 -11.54
CA TYR A 810 19.18 -2.18 -11.52
C TYR A 810 18.81 -0.77 -11.00
N ALA A 811 17.54 -0.50 -10.70
CA ALA A 811 17.07 0.78 -10.19
C ALA A 811 16.05 0.62 -9.05
N ASP A 812 16.18 1.44 -8.01
CA ASP A 812 15.17 1.61 -6.98
C ASP A 812 14.05 2.50 -7.55
N LEU A 813 12.91 1.89 -7.89
CA LEU A 813 11.81 2.60 -8.57
C LEU A 813 11.14 3.63 -7.65
N ASP A 814 10.99 3.35 -6.35
CA ASP A 814 10.49 4.32 -5.36
C ASP A 814 11.39 5.56 -5.32
N LEU A 815 12.71 5.35 -5.27
CA LEU A 815 13.69 6.43 -5.31
C LEU A 815 13.53 7.31 -6.56
N LEU A 816 13.40 6.72 -7.75
CA LEU A 816 13.31 7.49 -9.00
C LEU A 816 11.99 8.27 -9.10
N GLU A 817 10.85 7.66 -8.73
CA GLU A 817 9.55 8.36 -8.70
C GLU A 817 9.55 9.56 -7.73
N ARG A 818 10.22 9.41 -6.59
CA ARG A 818 10.34 10.50 -5.60
C ARG A 818 11.30 11.59 -6.06
N ALA A 819 12.34 11.22 -6.81
CA ALA A 819 13.28 12.15 -7.42
C ALA A 819 12.68 13.01 -8.56
N ILE A 820 11.55 12.59 -9.15
CA ILE A 820 10.81 13.41 -10.14
C ILE A 820 9.64 14.22 -9.56
N GLY A 821 9.29 14.03 -8.28
CA GLY A 821 8.25 14.83 -7.63
C GLY A 821 7.03 14.08 -7.10
N ARG A 822 6.97 12.74 -7.11
CA ARG A 822 5.80 11.99 -6.61
C ARG A 822 5.31 12.49 -5.25
N ASP A 823 6.23 12.62 -4.29
CA ASP A 823 5.94 13.01 -2.91
C ASP A 823 6.05 14.54 -2.70
N GLY A 824 6.35 15.31 -3.76
CA GLY A 824 6.51 16.76 -3.74
C GLY A 824 7.94 17.24 -3.45
N HIS A 825 8.16 18.54 -3.68
CA HIS A 825 9.49 19.18 -3.75
C HIS A 825 10.42 18.84 -2.58
N ILE A 826 9.93 18.91 -1.33
CA ILE A 826 10.73 18.68 -0.11
C ILE A 826 11.32 17.27 -0.07
N ILE A 827 10.61 16.27 -0.60
CA ILE A 827 11.11 14.90 -0.67
C ILE A 827 12.06 14.74 -1.85
N THR A 828 11.74 15.35 -3.00
CA THR A 828 12.61 15.38 -4.19
C THR A 828 14.00 15.91 -3.87
N GLU A 829 14.12 17.03 -3.15
CA GLU A 829 15.42 17.57 -2.72
C GLU A 829 16.21 16.57 -1.87
N LYS A 830 15.55 15.92 -0.90
CA LYS A 830 16.18 14.93 -0.01
C LYS A 830 16.70 13.70 -0.75
N VAL A 831 16.02 13.23 -1.80
CA VAL A 831 16.39 12.01 -2.53
C VAL A 831 17.24 12.26 -3.78
N THR A 832 17.30 13.49 -4.28
CA THR A 832 18.09 13.89 -5.47
C THR A 832 19.55 13.43 -5.41
N TYR A 833 20.19 13.46 -4.23
CA TYR A 833 21.57 13.00 -4.11
C TYR A 833 21.72 11.48 -4.37
N LYS A 834 20.75 10.66 -3.96
CA LYS A 834 20.75 9.22 -4.25
C LYS A 834 20.51 8.96 -5.74
N ALA A 835 19.61 9.72 -6.37
CA ALA A 835 19.39 9.64 -7.81
C ALA A 835 20.65 10.01 -8.61
N ARG A 836 21.43 11.00 -8.16
CA ARG A 836 22.77 11.35 -8.71
C ARG A 836 23.82 10.25 -8.54
N ILE A 837 23.80 9.51 -7.43
CA ILE A 837 24.70 8.37 -7.23
C ILE A 837 24.34 7.24 -8.20
N TRP A 838 23.05 6.92 -8.33
CA TRP A 838 22.55 5.91 -9.26
C TRP A 838 22.82 6.26 -10.72
N SER A 839 22.57 7.51 -11.16
CA SER A 839 22.84 7.93 -12.54
C SER A 839 24.34 7.89 -12.90
N ALA A 840 25.23 8.05 -11.91
CA ALA A 840 26.67 7.90 -12.10
C ALA A 840 27.15 6.43 -12.09
N SER A 841 26.32 5.47 -11.65
CA SER A 841 26.70 4.07 -11.43
C SER A 841 26.64 3.20 -12.71
N PRO A 842 27.28 2.02 -12.75
CA PRO A 842 27.11 1.06 -13.84
C PRO A 842 25.64 0.59 -13.99
N GLU A 843 24.92 0.47 -12.88
CA GLU A 843 23.52 0.00 -12.80
C GLU A 843 22.56 1.03 -13.41
N GLY A 844 22.79 2.33 -13.19
CA GLY A 844 22.07 3.40 -13.88
C GLY A 844 22.25 3.33 -15.41
N ARG A 845 23.48 3.06 -15.88
CA ARG A 845 23.77 2.88 -17.31
C ARG A 845 23.05 1.64 -17.89
N ARG A 846 23.06 0.49 -17.18
CA ARG A 846 22.30 -0.72 -17.58
C ARG A 846 20.80 -0.45 -17.65
N SER A 847 20.27 0.23 -16.64
CA SER A 847 18.84 0.59 -16.55
C SER A 847 18.38 1.39 -17.76
N VAL A 848 19.14 2.41 -18.16
CA VAL A 848 18.81 3.23 -19.34
C VAL A 848 18.94 2.44 -20.64
N LEU A 849 19.89 1.52 -20.76
CA LEU A 849 19.99 0.67 -21.94
C LEU A 849 18.78 -0.27 -22.07
N HIS A 850 18.30 -0.85 -20.97
CA HIS A 850 17.03 -1.58 -20.96
C HIS A 850 15.82 -0.68 -21.25
N ALA A 851 15.75 0.53 -20.69
CA ALA A 851 14.69 1.50 -21.00
C ALA A 851 14.66 1.86 -22.49
N TRP A 852 15.81 2.03 -23.13
CA TRP A 852 15.91 2.26 -24.57
C TRP A 852 15.44 1.06 -25.39
N MET A 853 15.88 -0.17 -25.06
CA MET A 853 15.42 -1.38 -25.74
C MET A 853 13.92 -1.62 -25.57
N LEU A 854 13.37 -1.30 -24.40
CA LEU A 854 11.94 -1.33 -24.09
C LEU A 854 11.16 -0.37 -25.00
N LEU A 855 11.61 0.88 -25.14
CA LEU A 855 11.01 1.85 -26.07
C LEU A 855 11.11 1.36 -27.53
N LYS A 856 12.27 0.84 -27.96
CA LYS A 856 12.43 0.27 -29.32
C LYS A 856 11.53 -0.94 -29.57
N ARG A 857 11.29 -1.78 -28.55
CA ARG A 857 10.33 -2.87 -28.67
C ARG A 857 8.90 -2.36 -28.77
N ALA A 858 8.53 -1.33 -28.02
CA ALA A 858 7.21 -0.71 -28.08
C ALA A 858 6.95 0.01 -29.43
N GLU A 859 7.94 0.69 -30.00
CA GLU A 859 7.87 1.26 -31.36
C GLU A 859 7.49 0.19 -32.40
N SER A 860 8.11 -1.00 -32.29
CA SER A 860 7.92 -2.12 -33.22
C SER A 860 6.57 -2.85 -33.11
N LEU A 861 5.74 -2.52 -32.11
CA LEU A 861 4.40 -3.12 -32.00
C LEU A 861 3.52 -2.66 -33.17
N SER A 862 2.85 -3.61 -33.83
CA SER A 862 1.83 -3.30 -34.84
C SER A 862 0.67 -2.56 -34.19
N ILE A 863 0.05 -1.63 -34.93
CA ILE A 863 -1.19 -0.93 -34.52
C ILE A 863 -2.33 -1.94 -34.26
N SER A 864 -2.28 -3.13 -34.87
CA SER A 864 -3.26 -4.19 -34.71
C SER A 864 -3.10 -5.06 -33.45
N VAL A 865 -2.02 -4.90 -32.68
CA VAL A 865 -1.73 -5.71 -31.49
C VAL A 865 -2.15 -4.92 -30.24
N GLU A 866 -3.05 -5.51 -29.46
CA GLU A 866 -3.55 -4.87 -28.24
C GLU A 866 -2.52 -4.95 -27.11
N PRO A 867 -2.14 -3.81 -26.50
CA PRO A 867 -1.09 -3.76 -25.50
C PRO A 867 -1.59 -4.28 -24.14
N ALA A 868 -0.84 -5.22 -23.55
CA ALA A 868 -1.12 -5.74 -22.22
C ALA A 868 -1.04 -4.69 -21.11
N MET A 869 -1.70 -4.98 -19.98
CA MET A 869 -1.88 -4.06 -18.86
C MET A 869 -0.59 -3.49 -18.25
N HIS A 870 0.54 -4.20 -18.37
CA HIS A 870 1.84 -3.73 -17.86
C HIS A 870 2.52 -2.70 -18.78
N ILE A 871 2.16 -2.64 -20.07
CA ILE A 871 2.88 -1.83 -21.06
C ILE A 871 2.81 -0.32 -20.77
N PRO A 872 1.66 0.27 -20.36
CA PRO A 872 1.62 1.68 -19.93
C PRO A 872 2.61 2.00 -18.81
N ARG A 873 2.65 1.14 -17.78
CA ARG A 873 3.56 1.32 -16.64
C ARG A 873 5.03 1.08 -17.04
N ALA A 874 5.29 0.11 -17.91
CA ALA A 874 6.63 -0.16 -18.44
C ALA A 874 7.20 1.04 -19.22
N LEU A 875 6.39 1.69 -20.06
CA LEU A 875 6.75 2.92 -20.77
C LEU A 875 7.00 4.09 -19.80
N PHE A 876 6.13 4.25 -18.79
CA PHE A 876 6.26 5.30 -17.77
C PHE A 876 7.56 5.15 -16.96
N ILE A 877 7.85 3.94 -16.45
CA ILE A 877 9.09 3.65 -15.70
C ILE A 877 10.34 3.83 -16.59
N ALA A 878 10.29 3.41 -17.86
CA ALA A 878 11.38 3.66 -18.81
C ALA A 878 11.65 5.16 -19.00
N ALA A 879 10.60 5.97 -19.15
CA ALA A 879 10.72 7.43 -19.27
C ALA A 879 11.30 8.07 -18.00
N ILE A 880 10.88 7.62 -16.81
CA ILE A 880 11.41 8.09 -15.52
C ILE A 880 12.90 7.75 -15.38
N ALA A 881 13.30 6.53 -15.73
CA ALA A 881 14.70 6.11 -15.68
C ALA A 881 15.58 6.95 -16.63
N ILE A 882 15.10 7.21 -17.86
CA ILE A 882 15.77 8.09 -18.83
C ILE A 882 15.87 9.53 -18.28
N HIS A 883 14.76 10.10 -17.79
CA HIS A 883 14.74 11.46 -17.21
C HIS A 883 15.70 11.61 -16.03
N CYS A 884 15.67 10.69 -15.07
CA CYS A 884 16.57 10.74 -13.92
C CYS A 884 18.04 10.63 -14.34
N TYR A 885 18.34 9.78 -15.32
CA TYR A 885 19.70 9.63 -15.81
C TYR A 885 20.19 10.88 -16.56
N THR A 886 19.38 11.49 -17.44
CA THR A 886 19.77 12.71 -18.16
C THR A 886 19.84 13.94 -17.26
N LYS A 887 18.93 14.06 -16.28
CA LYS A 887 18.89 15.20 -15.34
C LYS A 887 19.96 15.15 -14.25
N PHE A 888 20.34 13.96 -13.81
CA PHE A 888 21.25 13.77 -12.67
C PHE A 888 22.58 13.11 -13.01
N GLY A 889 22.76 12.58 -14.23
CA GLY A 889 23.99 11.94 -14.69
C GLY A 889 25.11 12.92 -15.05
N PRO A 890 26.35 12.43 -15.24
CA PRO A 890 27.43 13.24 -15.79
C PRO A 890 27.13 13.60 -17.25
N ALA A 891 27.62 14.77 -17.71
CA ALA A 891 27.42 15.27 -19.08
C ALA A 891 28.16 14.48 -20.18
N GLU A 892 28.78 13.34 -19.84
CA GLU A 892 29.48 12.48 -20.78
C GLU A 892 28.51 11.48 -21.42
N SER A 893 28.55 11.38 -22.76
CA SER A 893 27.83 10.35 -23.52
C SER A 893 28.15 8.94 -23.00
N LEU A 894 27.21 7.98 -23.11
CA LEU A 894 27.38 6.58 -22.72
C LEU A 894 28.50 5.87 -23.52
N GLN A 895 29.77 6.08 -23.15
CA GLN A 895 30.92 5.44 -23.80
C GLN A 895 31.12 4.01 -23.29
N MET A 896 30.76 3.01 -24.11
CA MET A 896 30.91 1.60 -23.76
C MET A 896 32.28 1.05 -24.16
N SER A 897 33.14 0.79 -23.17
CA SER A 897 34.41 0.09 -23.39
C SER A 897 34.19 -1.36 -23.85
N ALA A 898 35.18 -1.95 -24.53
CA ALA A 898 35.11 -3.36 -24.94
C ALA A 898 35.04 -4.33 -23.75
N GLN A 899 35.66 -4.00 -22.62
CA GLN A 899 35.58 -4.78 -21.38
C GLN A 899 34.20 -4.71 -20.73
N SER A 900 33.51 -3.56 -20.82
CA SER A 900 32.15 -3.38 -20.27
C SER A 900 31.12 -4.31 -20.94
N ARG A 901 31.31 -4.67 -22.22
CA ARG A 901 30.40 -5.60 -22.92
C ARG A 901 30.48 -7.04 -22.41
N ALA A 902 31.61 -7.46 -21.82
CA ALA A 902 31.75 -8.80 -21.27
C ALA A 902 31.02 -8.99 -19.92
N THR A 903 30.57 -7.90 -19.27
CA THR A 903 29.91 -7.94 -17.95
C THR A 903 28.39 -7.83 -18.01
N MET A 904 27.80 -7.86 -19.21
CA MET A 904 26.36 -7.69 -19.45
C MET A 904 25.77 -8.79 -20.38
N PRO A 905 25.76 -10.06 -19.94
CA PRO A 905 25.23 -11.18 -20.74
C PRO A 905 23.77 -10.97 -21.19
N GLU A 906 22.97 -10.22 -20.45
CA GLU A 906 21.58 -9.85 -20.76
C GLU A 906 21.41 -9.13 -22.11
N PHE A 907 22.43 -8.41 -22.59
CA PHE A 907 22.41 -7.78 -23.91
C PHE A 907 23.02 -8.65 -25.02
N MET A 908 23.61 -9.79 -24.70
CA MET A 908 24.19 -10.74 -25.67
C MET A 908 23.17 -11.75 -26.20
N VAL A 909 21.98 -11.80 -25.60
CA VAL A 909 20.87 -12.68 -25.97
C VAL A 909 20.32 -12.31 -27.35
N SER A 910 19.85 -13.31 -28.11
CA SER A 910 19.31 -13.12 -29.46
C SER A 910 17.89 -12.55 -29.42
N TRP A 911 17.66 -11.43 -30.11
CA TRP A 911 16.34 -10.79 -30.24
C TRP A 911 15.93 -10.70 -31.71
N THR A 912 15.00 -11.54 -32.15
CA THR A 912 14.44 -11.50 -33.50
C THR A 912 13.47 -10.32 -33.69
N GLY A 913 13.55 -9.68 -34.87
CA GLY A 913 12.76 -8.50 -35.23
C GLY A 913 13.53 -7.17 -35.17
N LEU A 914 14.65 -7.10 -34.44
CA LEU A 914 15.56 -5.95 -34.46
C LEU A 914 16.65 -6.04 -35.55
N SER A 915 16.82 -7.19 -36.17
CA SER A 915 17.88 -7.49 -37.15
C SER A 915 17.81 -6.72 -38.47
N SER A 916 16.69 -6.04 -38.77
CA SER A 916 16.52 -5.16 -39.94
C SER A 916 16.67 -3.66 -39.62
N GLN A 917 16.66 -3.28 -38.34
CA GLN A 917 16.81 -1.88 -37.88
C GLN A 917 18.11 -1.64 -37.09
N MET A 918 18.77 -2.71 -36.62
CA MET A 918 20.14 -2.68 -36.11
C MET A 918 21.11 -3.03 -37.25
N PRO A 919 22.24 -2.29 -37.41
CA PRO A 919 23.38 -2.77 -38.20
C PRO A 919 23.81 -4.17 -37.72
N GLN A 920 24.29 -5.00 -38.65
CA GLN A 920 24.41 -6.46 -38.46
C GLN A 920 25.07 -6.89 -37.13
N GLY A 921 24.21 -7.32 -36.20
CA GLY A 921 24.59 -7.99 -34.95
C GLY A 921 24.97 -7.06 -33.79
N ILE A 922 24.67 -7.53 -32.58
CA ILE A 922 24.94 -6.90 -31.27
C ILE A 922 26.43 -6.52 -31.05
N LYS A 923 27.34 -6.99 -31.92
CA LYS A 923 28.74 -6.54 -32.00
C LYS A 923 28.88 -5.02 -32.21
N SER A 924 27.86 -4.33 -32.71
CA SER A 924 27.77 -2.87 -32.79
C SER A 924 26.56 -2.28 -32.04
N LEU A 925 26.40 -2.58 -30.75
CA LEU A 925 25.90 -1.56 -29.81
C LEU A 925 26.73 -0.27 -30.06
N PRO A 926 26.11 0.88 -30.34
CA PRO A 926 26.86 2.08 -30.66
C PRO A 926 27.74 2.45 -29.48
N VAL A 927 29.04 2.69 -29.75
CA VAL A 927 30.05 2.93 -28.70
C VAL A 927 29.70 4.18 -27.87
N SER A 928 28.89 5.09 -28.41
CA SER A 928 28.17 6.14 -27.70
C SER A 928 26.65 6.03 -27.96
N LEU A 929 25.84 5.87 -26.91
CA LEU A 929 24.42 6.24 -26.98
C LEU A 929 24.26 7.73 -26.62
N PRO A 930 23.67 8.56 -27.51
CA PRO A 930 23.17 9.86 -27.10
C PRO A 930 21.85 9.65 -26.34
N VAL A 931 21.88 9.81 -25.02
CA VAL A 931 20.65 9.86 -24.21
C VAL A 931 20.06 11.26 -24.35
N ASP A 932 19.35 11.46 -25.46
CA ASP A 932 18.81 12.76 -25.89
C ASP A 932 17.36 12.94 -25.41
N PRO A 933 16.91 14.17 -25.06
CA PRO A 933 15.51 14.45 -24.71
C PRO A 933 14.45 13.91 -25.69
N SER A 934 14.77 13.71 -26.98
CA SER A 934 13.85 13.05 -27.93
C SER A 934 13.41 11.64 -27.50
N MET A 935 14.23 10.89 -26.75
CA MET A 935 13.84 9.58 -26.19
C MET A 935 12.70 9.71 -25.17
N PHE A 936 12.65 10.83 -24.43
CA PHE A 936 11.59 11.11 -23.46
C PHE A 936 10.28 11.50 -24.15
N CYS A 937 10.33 12.34 -25.20
CA CYS A 937 9.17 12.64 -26.05
C CYS A 937 8.57 11.37 -26.67
N ASN A 938 9.42 10.50 -27.22
CA ASN A 938 9.00 9.23 -27.80
C ASN A 938 8.21 8.36 -26.81
N ALA A 939 8.59 8.33 -25.53
CA ALA A 939 7.85 7.61 -24.50
C ALA A 939 6.45 8.23 -24.24
N ILE A 940 6.33 9.56 -24.26
CA ILE A 940 5.04 10.27 -24.15
C ILE A 940 4.15 9.94 -25.35
N ASP A 941 4.69 9.97 -26.57
CA ASP A 941 3.91 9.69 -27.78
C ASP A 941 3.52 8.20 -27.90
N LEU A 942 4.36 7.27 -27.45
CA LEU A 942 4.01 5.86 -27.32
C LEU A 942 2.88 5.64 -26.30
N LEU A 943 2.89 6.34 -25.15
CA LEU A 943 1.79 6.30 -24.17
C LEU A 943 0.48 6.84 -24.78
N ARG A 944 0.52 7.94 -25.53
CA ARG A 944 -0.64 8.47 -26.24
C ARG A 944 -1.16 7.51 -27.33
N ARG A 945 -0.26 6.81 -28.04
CA ARG A 945 -0.60 5.80 -29.07
C ARG A 945 -1.38 4.61 -28.50
N ILE A 946 -1.14 4.24 -27.24
CA ILE A 946 -1.90 3.20 -26.52
C ILE A 946 -3.01 3.80 -25.61
N GLY A 947 -3.52 4.97 -25.97
CA GLY A 947 -4.40 5.81 -25.14
C GLY A 947 -5.82 5.27 -24.85
N HIS A 948 -6.25 4.14 -25.43
CA HIS A 948 -7.50 3.49 -25.00
C HIS A 948 -7.43 3.02 -23.53
N TRP A 949 -6.22 2.89 -22.98
CA TRP A 949 -5.99 2.85 -21.55
C TRP A 949 -5.91 4.28 -20.98
N GLU A 950 -6.92 4.68 -20.23
CA GLU A 950 -6.99 5.99 -19.55
C GLU A 950 -5.76 6.24 -18.62
N ILE A 951 -5.18 5.19 -18.04
CA ILE A 951 -3.94 5.28 -17.27
C ILE A 951 -2.74 5.74 -18.12
N SER A 952 -2.68 5.42 -19.42
CA SER A 952 -1.63 5.89 -20.32
C SER A 952 -1.69 7.41 -20.52
N HIS A 953 -2.90 7.98 -20.62
CA HIS A 953 -3.09 9.44 -20.63
C HIS A 953 -2.67 10.08 -19.30
N ARG A 954 -2.97 9.44 -18.16
CA ARG A 954 -2.53 9.90 -16.84
C ARG A 954 -0.99 9.90 -16.72
N TYR A 955 -0.33 8.84 -17.17
CA TYR A 955 1.13 8.76 -17.20
C TYR A 955 1.75 9.80 -18.14
N ALA A 956 1.24 9.92 -19.37
CA ALA A 956 1.69 10.94 -20.32
C ALA A 956 1.62 12.35 -19.71
N SER A 957 0.53 12.69 -19.01
CA SER A 957 0.39 14.03 -18.43
C SER A 957 1.22 14.29 -17.17
N ILE A 958 1.72 13.24 -16.51
CA ILE A 958 2.77 13.38 -15.49
C ILE A 958 4.13 13.65 -16.15
N LEU A 959 4.47 12.94 -17.23
CA LEU A 959 5.71 13.14 -17.98
C LEU A 959 5.77 14.50 -18.67
N GLU A 960 4.65 15.03 -19.17
CA GLU A 960 4.54 16.39 -19.70
C GLU A 960 5.01 17.46 -18.69
N CYS A 961 4.69 17.31 -17.40
CA CYS A 961 5.15 18.23 -16.35
C CYS A 961 6.67 18.20 -16.13
N LEU A 962 7.35 17.14 -16.55
CA LEU A 962 8.82 17.03 -16.53
C LEU A 962 9.45 17.54 -17.82
N TRP A 963 8.74 17.47 -18.95
CA TRP A 963 9.19 18.05 -20.23
C TRP A 963 9.25 19.58 -20.19
N ASP A 964 8.27 20.20 -19.53
CA ASP A 964 8.22 21.64 -19.27
C ASP A 964 9.40 22.15 -18.41
N GLU A 965 10.08 21.26 -17.67
CA GLU A 965 11.30 21.56 -16.92
C GLU A 965 12.54 21.45 -17.83
N PHE A 966 12.61 20.41 -18.68
CA PHE A 966 13.71 20.20 -19.63
C PHE A 966 13.84 21.28 -20.71
N THR A 967 12.76 22.02 -21.00
CA THR A 967 12.72 23.03 -22.07
C THR A 967 12.91 24.46 -21.57
N LYS A 968 13.01 24.67 -20.25
CA LYS A 968 13.14 26.00 -19.61
C LYS A 968 14.47 26.19 -18.84
N GLY A 969 15.26 25.12 -18.70
CA GLY A 969 16.62 25.15 -18.15
C GLY A 969 17.68 25.06 -19.23
#